data_AF-A0A0W8BVC6-F1
#
_entry.id   AF-A0A0W8BVC6-F1
#
_cell.length_a   1.000
_cell.length_b   1.000
_cell.length_c   1.000
_cell.angle_alpha   90.00
_cell.angle_beta   90.00
_cell.angle_gamma   90.00
#
_symmetry.space_group_name_H-M   'P 1'
#
loop_
_entity.id
_entity.type
_entity.pdbx_description
1 polymer ?
#
loop_
_entity_poly.entity_id
_entity_poly.type
_entity_poly.pdbx_seq_one_letter_code
_entity_poly.pdbx_strand_id
1 'polypeptide(L)'
;MGLDELKPGNTKRAKETAIKVFKTFVKSEDVEFDYVKQCIEQDGTGNCLVSVLDKFGMYLAFNEGKKGKPLARNTSMQYYRQSKMWLFELFPVQRHIVEAKLLSMGKTLERFCMKRDGKVVNKAPPCSKRDLRKMMLYLYESACSPSDYQDAALLCLMWHLFGRASDLSLVHKQNLSVDAADVFFVRFIRMKTSEEQGLSLFPDPDFVTCPLQAIAMALITQSAPTPALIDNLPEIPLEAAVNLSPATPLLEVLNHPSEFAALDATATRANCSTKPAAAVPTIYTHVNRLLDRVASAAGVTEPLTSHSFRRGGAQHVNGCDGLTERWIFDRGAWNMSTTNKGFNYIFNTSRQDHMIGKALSGFGTGADVDLLNLDAFDAETRLKIAGVQRLLFATCYKMDSSKYNISPKVADVLTAYLVLHYPLLKTLRSGGLAVRRLEMAVVHAGAAIAELLAWSSHLATYKKPAPTPRKEPPTPMHKEPSNESKIIDHQRSVINQLVLHIKRQDERMDVIEAKQEGGTTQDTNKKRQQEPSQEQEKPKRRRTSVTHLHATWFAWYAQEPFGLADAPKRQRSNAKQLVAFMKLFVADDLKLDPSAVDYRDQVLALGKQAEAAVLAFLGRLEIKSRGSTAVRKHLHDLYQRGALNDKITRLQQLRRADAVQDPDRQDVLELVANT
;
A
#
# COMPACT_ATOMS: atom_id res chain seq x y z
N MET A 1 -25.56 -7.61 29.02
CA MET A 1 -24.14 -7.69 28.59
C MET A 1 -23.52 -6.33 28.78
N GLY A 2 -22.53 -6.23 29.66
CA GLY A 2 -21.82 -4.97 29.94
C GLY A 2 -20.77 -4.67 28.87
N LEU A 3 -20.44 -3.40 28.65
CA LEU A 3 -19.39 -2.97 27.71
C LEU A 3 -18.01 -3.63 27.98
N ASP A 4 -17.77 -4.11 29.20
CA ASP A 4 -16.55 -4.84 29.58
C ASP A 4 -16.46 -6.27 29.05
N GLU A 5 -17.59 -6.89 28.70
CA GLU A 5 -17.63 -8.24 28.10
C GLU A 5 -17.21 -8.21 26.62
N LEU A 6 -17.25 -7.04 25.98
CA LEU A 6 -16.88 -6.81 24.58
C LEU A 6 -15.39 -6.46 24.39
N LYS A 7 -14.63 -6.20 25.47
CA LYS A 7 -13.21 -5.82 25.36
C LYS A 7 -12.35 -7.03 24.93
N PRO A 8 -11.52 -6.92 23.87
CA PRO A 8 -10.63 -8.00 23.43
C PRO A 8 -9.70 -8.49 24.54
N GLY A 9 -9.40 -9.80 24.58
CA GLY A 9 -8.57 -10.40 25.64
C GLY A 9 -7.18 -9.77 25.78
N ASN A 10 -6.57 -9.33 24.68
CA ASN A 10 -5.28 -8.62 24.71
C ASN A 10 -5.38 -7.26 25.41
N THR A 11 -6.49 -6.54 25.24
CA THR A 11 -6.75 -5.26 25.91
C THR A 11 -6.96 -5.46 27.41
N LYS A 12 -7.64 -6.54 27.81
CA LYS A 12 -7.80 -6.92 29.24
C LYS A 12 -6.44 -7.18 29.90
N ARG A 13 -5.58 -7.99 29.29
CA ARG A 13 -4.21 -8.25 29.78
C ARG A 13 -3.32 -7.01 29.84
N ALA A 14 -3.45 -6.12 28.85
CA ALA A 14 -2.71 -4.87 28.83
C ALA A 14 -3.13 -3.94 29.99
N LYS A 15 -4.44 -3.88 30.26
CA LYS A 15 -4.99 -3.13 31.40
C LYS A 15 -4.53 -3.72 32.74
N GLU A 16 -4.62 -5.04 32.92
CA GLU A 16 -4.13 -5.73 34.14
C GLU A 16 -2.64 -5.46 34.38
N THR A 17 -1.81 -5.53 33.34
CA THR A 17 -0.38 -5.21 33.44
C THR A 17 -0.16 -3.77 33.89
N ALA A 18 -0.88 -2.81 33.29
CA ALA A 18 -0.76 -1.40 33.67
C ALA A 18 -1.20 -1.13 35.11
N ILE A 19 -2.30 -1.76 35.56
CA ILE A 19 -2.77 -1.68 36.95
C ILE A 19 -1.73 -2.25 37.91
N LYS A 20 -1.10 -3.39 37.56
CA LYS A 20 -0.02 -3.96 38.36
C LYS A 20 1.15 -2.99 38.50
N VAL A 21 1.58 -2.38 37.39
CA VAL A 21 2.67 -1.39 37.39
C VAL A 21 2.30 -0.16 38.24
N PHE A 22 1.06 0.30 38.15
CA PHE A 22 0.57 1.42 38.97
C PHE A 22 0.58 1.07 40.47
N LYS A 23 0.09 -0.10 40.86
CA LYS A 23 0.14 -0.54 42.26
C LYS A 23 1.57 -0.73 42.76
N THR A 24 2.49 -1.20 41.90
CA THR A 24 3.92 -1.24 42.23
C THR A 24 4.49 0.15 42.48
N PHE A 25 4.13 1.14 41.66
CA PHE A 25 4.50 2.54 41.88
C PHE A 25 4.00 3.07 43.23
N VAL A 26 2.72 2.86 43.55
CA VAL A 26 2.15 3.34 44.81
C VAL A 26 2.88 2.71 46.01
N LYS A 27 3.20 1.41 45.93
CA LYS A 27 4.02 0.72 46.92
C LYS A 27 5.46 1.24 47.01
N SER A 28 6.08 1.64 45.90
CA SER A 28 7.45 2.20 45.93
C SER A 28 7.53 3.59 46.54
N GLU A 29 6.40 4.26 46.73
CA GLU A 29 6.30 5.54 47.46
C GLU A 29 5.95 5.33 48.94
N ASP A 30 5.99 4.08 49.43
CA ASP A 30 5.59 3.68 50.79
C ASP A 30 4.13 4.06 51.15
N VAL A 31 3.24 4.08 50.14
CA VAL A 31 1.82 4.37 50.31
C VAL A 31 0.98 3.13 49.98
N GLU A 32 -0.07 2.88 50.75
CA GLU A 32 -1.08 1.87 50.42
C GLU A 32 -2.11 2.40 49.43
N PHE A 33 -2.52 1.56 48.47
CA PHE A 33 -3.45 2.00 47.43
C PHE A 33 -4.82 2.42 47.98
N ASP A 34 -5.25 1.82 49.10
CA ASP A 34 -6.52 2.17 49.75
C ASP A 34 -6.49 3.58 50.35
N TYR A 35 -5.32 4.03 50.83
CA TYR A 35 -5.14 5.41 51.28
C TYR A 35 -5.21 6.41 50.12
N VAL A 36 -4.58 6.08 48.98
CA VAL A 36 -4.68 6.89 47.75
C VAL A 36 -6.14 6.99 47.29
N LYS A 37 -6.89 5.89 47.35
CA LYS A 37 -8.31 5.85 47.01
C LYS A 37 -9.12 6.80 47.89
N GLN A 38 -8.93 6.75 49.21
CA GLN A 38 -9.62 7.65 50.15
C GLN A 38 -9.29 9.12 49.89
N CYS A 39 -8.02 9.45 49.64
CA CYS A 39 -7.60 10.82 49.33
C CYS A 39 -8.24 11.34 48.05
N ILE A 40 -8.38 10.48 47.04
CA ILE A 40 -9.06 10.83 45.79
C ILE A 40 -10.56 11.00 46.03
N GLU A 41 -11.23 10.12 46.77
CA GLU A 41 -12.67 10.22 47.05
C GLU A 41 -13.04 11.47 47.85
N GLN A 42 -12.18 11.89 48.78
CA GLN A 42 -12.39 13.09 49.60
C GLN A 42 -12.08 14.40 48.84
N ASP A 43 -11.37 14.33 47.73
CA ASP A 43 -11.02 15.51 46.93
C ASP A 43 -12.02 15.78 45.80
N GLY A 44 -12.95 16.70 46.07
CA GLY A 44 -13.90 17.19 45.07
C GLY A 44 -13.27 18.02 43.94
N THR A 45 -12.03 18.50 44.09
CA THR A 45 -11.34 19.33 43.08
C THR A 45 -10.60 18.51 42.02
N GLY A 46 -10.37 17.21 42.27
CA GLY A 46 -9.63 16.30 41.41
C GLY A 46 -8.11 16.52 41.38
N ASN A 47 -7.58 17.43 42.20
CA ASN A 47 -6.15 17.70 42.32
C ASN A 47 -5.36 16.49 42.82
N CYS A 48 -5.91 15.69 43.74
CA CYS A 48 -5.31 14.47 44.23
C CYS A 48 -5.10 13.46 43.10
N LEU A 49 -6.13 13.21 42.28
CA LEU A 49 -6.03 12.32 41.11
C LEU A 49 -5.00 12.82 40.10
N VAL A 50 -4.95 14.14 39.87
CA VAL A 50 -3.95 14.77 39.01
C VAL A 50 -2.54 14.56 39.55
N SER A 51 -2.29 14.84 40.82
CA SER A 51 -0.97 14.70 41.45
C SER A 51 -0.48 13.25 41.45
N VAL A 52 -1.37 12.29 41.72
CA VAL A 52 -1.07 10.86 41.67
C VAL A 52 -0.67 10.43 40.26
N LEU A 53 -1.41 10.87 39.24
CA LEU A 53 -1.07 10.57 37.84
C LEU A 53 0.17 11.34 37.36
N ASP A 54 0.46 12.52 37.89
CA ASP A 54 1.70 13.25 37.59
C ASP A 54 2.93 12.48 38.08
N LYS A 55 2.91 12.11 39.37
CA LYS A 55 3.95 11.26 39.97
C LYS A 55 4.08 9.93 39.23
N PHE A 56 2.97 9.30 38.85
CA PHE A 56 3.02 8.08 38.06
C PHE A 56 3.64 8.31 36.66
N GLY A 57 3.34 9.44 36.03
CA GLY A 57 3.97 9.86 34.77
C GLY A 57 5.48 10.00 34.93
N MET A 58 5.95 10.67 35.99
CA MET A 58 7.37 10.78 36.33
C MET A 58 8.00 9.40 36.60
N TYR A 59 7.34 8.55 37.38
CA TYR A 59 7.78 7.18 37.61
C TYR A 59 7.99 6.44 36.29
N LEU A 60 7.05 6.50 35.34
CA LEU A 60 7.22 5.87 34.02
C LEU A 60 8.35 6.50 33.18
N ALA A 61 8.62 7.79 33.37
CA ALA A 61 9.67 8.51 32.66
C ALA A 61 11.09 8.14 33.12
N PHE A 62 11.26 7.83 34.41
CA PHE A 62 12.57 7.56 35.02
C PHE A 62 12.79 6.10 35.42
N ASN A 63 11.73 5.29 35.51
CA ASN A 63 11.87 3.90 35.92
C ASN A 63 12.54 3.04 34.83
N GLU A 64 13.47 2.22 35.27
CA GLU A 64 14.24 1.29 34.45
C GLU A 64 13.58 -0.10 34.50
N GLY A 65 13.40 -0.72 33.33
CA GLY A 65 12.94 -2.10 33.25
C GLY A 65 13.98 -3.09 33.77
N LYS A 66 13.67 -4.40 33.72
CA LYS A 66 14.49 -5.53 34.22
C LYS A 66 15.96 -5.62 33.71
N LYS A 67 16.41 -4.70 32.85
CA LYS A 67 17.77 -4.65 32.29
C LYS A 67 18.46 -3.28 32.51
N GLY A 68 18.00 -2.46 33.45
CA GLY A 68 18.55 -1.11 33.67
C GLY A 68 18.30 -0.16 32.49
N LYS A 69 17.29 -0.45 31.67
CA LYS A 69 16.94 0.37 30.49
C LYS A 69 15.63 1.10 30.74
N PRO A 70 15.54 2.40 30.42
CA PRO A 70 14.30 3.13 30.55
C PRO A 70 13.16 2.50 29.73
N LEU A 71 11.93 2.60 30.23
CA LEU A 71 10.73 2.09 29.54
C LEU A 71 10.54 2.74 28.16
N ALA A 72 10.43 1.96 27.08
CA ALA A 72 10.19 2.50 25.73
C ALA A 72 8.93 3.39 25.66
N ARG A 73 8.96 4.46 24.84
CA ARG A 73 7.85 5.44 24.69
C ARG A 73 6.47 4.78 24.61
N ASN A 74 6.30 3.81 23.71
CA ASN A 74 4.99 3.17 23.49
C ASN A 74 4.49 2.45 24.75
N THR A 75 5.40 1.81 25.48
CA THR A 75 5.08 1.12 26.74
C THR A 75 4.69 2.10 27.84
N SER A 76 5.46 3.18 28.02
CA SER A 76 5.15 4.23 29.00
C SER A 76 3.79 4.87 28.74
N MET A 77 3.52 5.24 27.48
CA MET A 77 2.23 5.83 27.09
C MET A 77 1.08 4.85 27.26
N GLN A 78 1.29 3.55 26.99
CA GLN A 78 0.28 2.53 27.18
C GLN A 78 -0.06 2.34 28.66
N TYR A 79 0.93 2.25 29.55
CA TYR A 79 0.69 2.14 30.99
C TYR A 79 -0.01 3.36 31.54
N TYR A 80 0.46 4.56 31.19
CA TYR A 80 -0.19 5.80 31.60
C TYR A 80 -1.66 5.86 31.18
N ARG A 81 -1.95 5.54 29.91
CA ARG A 81 -3.32 5.56 29.37
C ARG A 81 -4.23 4.55 30.06
N GLN A 82 -3.77 3.31 30.23
CA GLN A 82 -4.59 2.25 30.85
C GLN A 82 -4.85 2.53 32.33
N SER A 83 -3.85 3.00 33.08
CA SER A 83 -4.03 3.39 34.49
C SER A 83 -4.97 4.58 34.64
N LYS A 84 -4.85 5.60 33.78
CA LYS A 84 -5.78 6.73 33.74
C LYS A 84 -7.22 6.27 33.49
N MET A 85 -7.43 5.44 32.47
CA MET A 85 -8.77 4.93 32.14
C MET A 85 -9.34 4.09 33.29
N TRP A 86 -8.53 3.28 33.95
CA TRP A 86 -8.95 2.52 35.12
C TRP A 86 -9.31 3.41 36.32
N LEU A 87 -8.54 4.46 36.59
CA LEU A 87 -8.88 5.42 37.66
C LEU A 87 -10.17 6.18 37.35
N PHE A 88 -10.47 6.50 36.08
CA PHE A 88 -11.77 7.06 35.69
C PHE A 88 -12.94 6.09 35.86
N GLU A 89 -12.71 4.78 35.73
CA GLU A 89 -13.74 3.79 36.05
C GLU A 89 -13.98 3.71 37.57
N LEU A 90 -12.95 3.90 38.39
CA LEU A 90 -13.07 3.95 39.86
C LEU A 90 -13.69 5.26 40.37
N PHE A 91 -13.38 6.39 39.73
CA PHE A 91 -13.81 7.73 40.13
C PHE A 91 -14.48 8.48 38.97
N PRO A 92 -15.66 8.03 38.51
CA PRO A 92 -16.31 8.59 37.32
C PRO A 92 -16.68 10.07 37.49
N VAL A 93 -16.97 10.51 38.72
CA VAL A 93 -17.30 11.91 39.04
C VAL A 93 -16.12 12.84 38.77
N GLN A 94 -14.87 12.41 38.96
CA GLN A 94 -13.73 13.29 38.73
C GLN A 94 -13.34 13.43 37.26
N ARG A 95 -13.80 12.52 36.39
CA ARG A 95 -13.38 12.47 34.99
C ARG A 95 -13.57 13.82 34.29
N HIS A 96 -14.77 14.39 34.37
CA HIS A 96 -15.08 15.65 33.69
C HIS A 96 -14.28 16.84 34.24
N ILE A 97 -13.82 16.76 35.49
CA ILE A 97 -13.05 17.82 36.17
C ILE A 97 -11.60 17.84 35.67
N VAL A 98 -10.98 16.67 35.48
CA VAL A 98 -9.53 16.57 35.27
C VAL A 98 -9.09 16.08 33.88
N GLU A 99 -10.01 15.63 33.02
CA GLU A 99 -9.67 14.99 31.74
C GLU A 99 -8.81 15.85 30.83
N ALA A 100 -9.08 17.17 30.74
CA ALA A 100 -8.27 18.11 29.97
C ALA A 100 -6.84 18.26 30.52
N LYS A 101 -6.70 18.38 31.85
CA LYS A 101 -5.41 18.52 32.52
C LYS A 101 -4.57 17.25 32.37
N LEU A 102 -5.17 16.08 32.58
CA LEU A 102 -4.51 14.78 32.40
C LEU A 102 -4.15 14.49 30.93
N LEU A 103 -4.91 15.02 29.96
CA LEU A 103 -4.55 14.96 28.54
C LEU A 103 -3.28 15.78 28.27
N SER A 104 -3.18 16.99 28.83
CA SER A 104 -1.98 17.84 28.72
C SER A 104 -0.74 17.17 29.33
N MET A 105 -0.89 16.56 30.51
CA MET A 105 0.19 15.83 31.19
C MET A 105 0.66 14.61 30.37
N GLY A 106 -0.27 13.87 29.77
CA GLY A 106 0.06 12.79 28.84
C GLY A 106 0.91 13.27 27.66
N LYS A 107 0.61 14.45 27.09
CA LYS A 107 1.44 15.06 26.01
C LYS A 107 2.82 15.49 26.51
N THR A 108 2.94 15.94 27.75
CA THR A 108 4.23 16.30 28.36
C THR A 108 5.10 15.07 28.60
N LEU A 109 4.52 14.00 29.16
CA LEU A 109 5.18 12.69 29.29
C LEU A 109 5.64 12.17 27.93
N GLU A 110 4.79 12.23 26.91
CA GLU A 110 5.13 11.79 25.56
C GLU A 110 6.32 12.58 24.97
N ARG A 111 6.31 13.92 25.09
CA ARG A 111 7.43 14.77 24.66
C ARG A 111 8.72 14.44 25.41
N PHE A 112 8.63 14.15 26.70
CA PHE A 112 9.79 13.76 27.49
C PHE A 112 10.36 12.41 27.02
N CYS A 113 9.51 11.38 26.87
CA CYS A 113 9.93 10.09 26.32
C CYS A 113 10.55 10.23 24.93
N MET A 114 10.03 11.12 24.07
CA MET A 114 10.61 11.43 22.76
C MET A 114 12.01 12.04 22.84
N LYS A 115 12.24 12.98 23.77
CA LYS A 115 13.55 13.61 23.98
C LYS A 115 14.57 12.62 24.55
N ARG A 116 14.17 11.78 25.50
CA ARG A 116 15.01 10.76 26.15
C ARG A 116 15.44 9.65 25.18
N ASP A 117 14.59 9.28 24.23
CA ASP A 117 14.92 8.30 23.17
C ASP A 117 15.90 8.88 22.11
N GLY A 118 16.47 10.07 22.33
CA GLY A 118 17.50 10.69 21.47
C GLY A 118 16.99 11.17 20.11
N LYS A 119 15.69 11.07 19.83
CA LYS A 119 15.08 11.50 18.57
C LYS A 119 14.42 12.88 18.70
N VAL A 120 15.23 13.92 18.90
CA VAL A 120 14.87 15.20 18.29
C VAL A 120 15.14 15.03 16.81
N VAL A 121 14.11 14.67 16.05
CA VAL A 121 14.23 14.60 14.59
C VAL A 121 14.49 16.03 14.13
N ASN A 122 15.75 16.36 13.80
CA ASN A 122 16.06 17.51 12.96
C ASN A 122 15.27 17.31 11.67
N LYS A 123 14.09 17.93 11.59
CA LYS A 123 13.23 17.82 10.42
C LYS A 123 13.87 18.66 9.33
N ALA A 124 14.18 18.04 8.18
CA ALA A 124 14.58 18.80 7.01
C ALA A 124 13.55 19.90 6.70
N PRO A 125 13.99 21.09 6.24
CA PRO A 125 13.08 22.13 5.79
C PRO A 125 12.26 21.60 4.61
N PRO A 126 10.97 21.96 4.51
CA PRO A 126 10.15 21.55 3.38
C PRO A 126 10.61 22.26 2.10
N CYS A 127 10.77 21.50 1.02
CA CYS A 127 10.94 22.12 -0.30
C CYS A 127 9.61 22.76 -0.70
N SER A 128 9.59 24.05 -1.04
CA SER A 128 8.37 24.68 -1.57
C SER A 128 8.28 24.49 -3.09
N LYS A 129 7.06 24.58 -3.66
CA LYS A 129 6.89 24.55 -5.13
C LYS A 129 7.68 25.67 -5.82
N ARG A 130 7.81 26.83 -5.17
CA ARG A 130 8.64 27.94 -5.64
C ARG A 130 10.12 27.59 -5.68
N ASP A 131 10.64 26.91 -4.66
CA ASP A 131 12.04 26.50 -4.61
C ASP A 131 12.34 25.39 -5.63
N LEU A 132 11.40 24.43 -5.80
CA LEU A 132 11.45 23.44 -6.88
C LEU A 132 11.57 24.14 -8.24
N ARG A 133 10.68 25.10 -8.52
CA ARG A 133 10.68 25.86 -9.76
C ARG A 133 12.02 26.57 -9.99
N LYS A 134 12.58 27.23 -8.96
CA LYS A 134 13.91 27.88 -9.06
C LYS A 134 15.00 26.89 -9.46
N MET A 135 15.07 25.73 -8.78
CA MET A 135 16.07 24.70 -9.06
C MET A 135 15.94 24.13 -10.48
N MET A 136 14.71 23.84 -10.91
CA MET A 136 14.46 23.33 -12.27
C MET A 136 14.74 24.38 -13.34
N LEU A 137 14.35 25.64 -13.11
CA LEU A 137 14.64 26.74 -14.02
C LEU A 137 16.15 26.91 -14.20
N TYR A 138 16.90 26.94 -13.09
CA TYR A 138 18.36 26.99 -13.11
C TYR A 138 18.95 25.84 -13.94
N LEU A 139 18.49 24.60 -13.72
CA LEU A 139 18.96 23.44 -14.48
C LEU A 139 18.70 23.59 -15.98
N TYR A 140 17.53 24.08 -16.39
CA TYR A 140 17.22 24.29 -17.81
C TYR A 140 18.00 25.47 -18.43
N GLU A 141 18.20 26.55 -17.69
CA GLU A 141 19.00 27.70 -18.11
C GLU A 141 20.49 27.35 -18.21
N SER A 142 21.00 26.50 -17.31
CA SER A 142 22.41 26.10 -17.24
C SER A 142 22.74 24.82 -18.03
N ALA A 143 21.73 24.08 -18.51
CA ALA A 143 21.87 22.75 -19.10
C ALA A 143 22.95 22.67 -20.20
N CYS A 144 24.01 21.91 -19.93
CA CYS A 144 25.09 21.67 -20.88
C CYS A 144 25.22 20.19 -21.27
N SER A 145 24.64 19.28 -20.50
CA SER A 145 24.70 17.84 -20.74
C SER A 145 23.31 17.19 -20.64
N PRO A 146 23.16 15.93 -21.11
CA PRO A 146 21.96 15.14 -20.82
C PRO A 146 21.63 15.05 -19.34
N SER A 147 22.64 14.96 -18.47
CA SER A 147 22.44 14.76 -17.03
C SER A 147 21.68 15.92 -16.37
N ASP A 148 21.82 17.15 -16.87
CA ASP A 148 21.07 18.29 -16.30
C ASP A 148 19.55 18.16 -16.52
N TYR A 149 19.12 17.59 -17.65
CA TYR A 149 17.70 17.30 -17.91
C TYR A 149 17.20 16.10 -17.10
N GLN A 150 18.05 15.09 -16.91
CA GLN A 150 17.77 13.95 -16.03
C GLN A 150 17.61 14.41 -14.58
N ASP A 151 18.47 15.30 -14.11
CA ASP A 151 18.40 15.89 -12.77
C ASP A 151 17.14 16.72 -12.58
N ALA A 152 16.73 17.49 -13.60
CA ALA A 152 15.47 18.23 -13.55
C ALA A 152 14.26 17.28 -13.46
N ALA A 153 14.25 16.20 -14.25
CA ALA A 153 13.22 15.17 -14.17
C ALA A 153 13.22 14.47 -12.81
N LEU A 154 14.39 14.21 -12.23
CA LEU A 154 14.54 13.64 -10.89
C LEU A 154 13.91 14.54 -9.82
N LEU A 155 14.25 15.84 -9.80
CA LEU A 155 13.67 16.78 -8.83
C LEU A 155 12.15 16.91 -8.99
N CYS A 156 11.67 16.97 -10.23
CA CYS A 156 10.24 17.04 -10.54
C CYS A 156 9.50 15.78 -10.07
N LEU A 157 10.03 14.60 -10.36
CA LEU A 157 9.42 13.35 -9.95
C LEU A 157 9.53 13.15 -8.43
N MET A 158 10.62 13.59 -7.79
CA MET A 158 10.72 13.61 -6.33
C MET A 158 9.62 14.45 -5.69
N TRP A 159 9.21 15.56 -6.29
CA TRP A 159 8.05 16.32 -5.82
C TRP A 159 6.76 15.50 -5.91
N HIS A 160 6.48 14.93 -7.09
CA HIS A 160 5.24 14.21 -7.36
C HIS A 160 5.10 12.86 -6.62
N LEU A 161 6.23 12.27 -6.23
CA LEU A 161 6.33 10.99 -5.51
C LEU A 161 6.62 11.15 -4.01
N PHE A 162 6.54 12.36 -3.45
CA PHE A 162 6.85 12.65 -2.05
C PHE A 162 8.26 12.18 -1.60
N GLY A 163 9.28 12.57 -2.36
CA GLY A 163 10.70 12.41 -2.03
C GLY A 163 11.20 10.97 -2.04
N ARG A 164 10.51 10.08 -2.77
CA ARG A 164 10.81 8.65 -2.83
C ARG A 164 11.84 8.30 -3.91
N ALA A 165 13.06 8.80 -3.72
CA ALA A 165 14.13 8.61 -4.67
C ALA A 165 14.43 7.11 -4.93
N SER A 166 14.41 6.26 -3.90
CA SER A 166 14.62 4.80 -4.07
C SER A 166 13.58 4.08 -4.92
N ASP A 167 12.36 4.61 -4.98
CA ASP A 167 11.34 4.03 -5.87
C ASP A 167 11.62 4.47 -7.32
N LEU A 168 12.10 5.71 -7.53
CA LEU A 168 12.47 6.23 -8.84
C LEU A 168 13.63 5.48 -9.51
N SER A 169 14.61 4.97 -8.75
CA SER A 169 15.67 4.12 -9.29
C SER A 169 15.18 2.80 -9.89
N LEU A 170 13.94 2.38 -9.59
CA LEU A 170 13.33 1.18 -10.14
C LEU A 170 12.31 1.49 -11.25
N VAL A 171 12.09 2.76 -11.58
CA VAL A 171 11.14 3.13 -12.62
C VAL A 171 11.76 2.95 -13.99
N HIS A 172 11.21 2.03 -14.76
CA HIS A 172 11.54 1.77 -16.15
C HIS A 172 10.56 2.49 -17.08
N LYS A 173 10.91 2.62 -18.35
CA LYS A 173 10.06 3.24 -19.38
C LYS A 173 8.69 2.56 -19.54
N GLN A 174 8.65 1.25 -19.36
CA GLN A 174 7.41 0.44 -19.41
C GLN A 174 6.42 0.76 -18.27
N ASN A 175 6.90 1.38 -17.19
CA ASN A 175 6.07 1.79 -16.07
C ASN A 175 5.23 3.03 -16.39
N LEU A 176 5.50 3.71 -17.50
CA LEU A 176 4.71 4.84 -17.98
C LEU A 176 3.52 4.36 -18.81
N SER A 177 2.35 4.93 -18.53
CA SER A 177 1.13 4.59 -19.26
C SER A 177 0.14 5.74 -19.30
N VAL A 178 -0.76 5.71 -20.28
CA VAL A 178 -1.93 6.59 -20.36
C VAL A 178 -3.16 5.69 -20.35
N ASP A 179 -4.08 5.93 -19.43
CA ASP A 179 -5.29 5.13 -19.31
C ASP A 179 -6.38 5.52 -20.34
N ALA A 180 -7.57 4.94 -20.23
CA ALA A 180 -8.69 5.25 -21.12
C ALA A 180 -9.39 6.58 -20.80
N ALA A 181 -9.12 7.15 -19.63
CA ALA A 181 -9.63 8.46 -19.22
C ALA A 181 -8.64 9.59 -19.53
N ASP A 182 -7.63 9.31 -20.38
CA ASP A 182 -6.54 10.21 -20.72
C ASP A 182 -5.82 10.76 -19.47
N VAL A 183 -5.57 9.90 -18.48
CA VAL A 183 -4.73 10.23 -17.32
C VAL A 183 -3.38 9.55 -17.47
N PHE A 184 -2.31 10.31 -17.26
CA PHE A 184 -0.94 9.82 -17.32
C PHE A 184 -0.52 9.21 -15.97
N PHE A 185 0.02 8.00 -16.01
CA PHE A 185 0.42 7.25 -14.82
C PHE A 185 1.88 6.79 -14.87
N VAL A 186 2.49 6.77 -13.69
CA VAL A 186 3.71 6.01 -13.41
C VAL A 186 3.37 4.87 -12.45
N ARG A 187 3.57 3.62 -12.87
CA ARG A 187 3.27 2.40 -12.10
C ARG A 187 4.53 1.68 -11.68
N PHE A 188 4.79 1.53 -10.39
CA PHE A 188 6.04 0.94 -9.92
C PHE A 188 5.83 0.15 -8.64
N ILE A 189 6.77 -0.76 -8.36
CA ILE A 189 6.77 -1.54 -7.13
C ILE A 189 7.48 -0.73 -6.05
N ARG A 190 6.81 -0.55 -4.91
CA ARG A 190 7.37 0.13 -3.76
C ARG A 190 8.46 -0.71 -3.11
N MET A 191 9.68 -0.16 -2.97
CA MET A 191 10.82 -0.87 -2.36
C MET A 191 10.55 -1.39 -0.96
N LYS A 192 9.79 -0.65 -0.14
CA LYS A 192 9.56 -1.00 1.28
C LYS A 192 8.40 -1.94 1.52
N THR A 193 7.40 -1.95 0.65
CA THR A 193 6.18 -2.74 0.83
C THR A 193 6.07 -3.87 -0.17
N SER A 194 6.86 -3.85 -1.25
CA SER A 194 6.75 -4.75 -2.41
C SER A 194 5.36 -4.73 -3.03
N GLU A 195 4.60 -3.64 -2.82
CA GLU A 195 3.27 -3.44 -3.38
C GLU A 195 3.39 -2.59 -4.65
N GLU A 196 2.68 -2.99 -5.71
CA GLU A 196 2.53 -2.19 -6.91
C GLU A 196 1.66 -0.97 -6.61
N GLN A 197 2.11 0.20 -7.05
CA GLN A 197 1.35 1.44 -6.95
C GLN A 197 1.42 2.22 -8.27
N GLY A 198 0.25 2.66 -8.74
CA GLY A 198 0.12 3.63 -9.82
C GLY A 198 -0.11 5.03 -9.26
N LEU A 199 0.68 5.99 -9.70
CA LEU A 199 0.51 7.40 -9.37
C LEU A 199 0.17 8.20 -10.62
N SER A 200 -0.91 8.97 -10.55
CA SER A 200 -1.31 9.92 -11.57
C SER A 200 -0.38 11.13 -11.57
N LEU A 201 -0.02 11.56 -12.78
CA LEU A 201 0.75 12.75 -13.08
C LEU A 201 -0.09 13.62 -14.01
N PHE A 202 -0.31 14.87 -13.62
CA PHE A 202 -1.01 15.87 -14.44
C PHE A 202 0.00 16.86 -15.00
N PRO A 203 -0.24 17.43 -16.20
CA PRO A 203 0.56 18.56 -16.68
C PRO A 203 0.55 19.70 -15.65
N ASP A 204 1.60 20.49 -15.60
CA ASP A 204 1.63 21.73 -14.80
C ASP A 204 1.47 22.92 -15.76
N PRO A 205 0.62 23.92 -15.46
CA PRO A 205 0.57 25.15 -16.24
C PRO A 205 1.93 25.85 -16.35
N ASP A 206 2.77 25.72 -15.32
CA ASP A 206 4.17 26.12 -15.41
C ASP A 206 5.01 25.02 -16.06
N PHE A 207 5.44 25.26 -17.30
CA PHE A 207 6.24 24.30 -18.07
C PHE A 207 7.53 23.89 -17.35
N VAL A 208 8.07 24.75 -16.47
CA VAL A 208 9.30 24.49 -15.72
C VAL A 208 9.10 23.35 -14.73
N THR A 209 7.93 23.25 -14.08
CA THR A 209 7.63 22.19 -13.10
C THR A 209 6.71 21.11 -13.64
N CYS A 210 6.43 21.13 -14.95
CA CYS A 210 5.56 20.16 -15.60
C CYS A 210 6.22 18.77 -15.67
N PRO A 211 5.63 17.74 -15.02
CA PRO A 211 6.25 16.42 -14.97
C PRO A 211 6.32 15.76 -16.35
N LEU A 212 5.32 15.99 -17.21
CA LEU A 212 5.30 15.43 -18.56
C LEU A 212 6.40 16.04 -19.43
N GLN A 213 6.58 17.36 -19.32
CA GLN A 213 7.66 18.08 -20.01
C GLN A 213 9.04 17.64 -19.51
N ALA A 214 9.22 17.49 -18.19
CA ALA A 214 10.46 17.05 -17.60
C ALA A 214 10.84 15.63 -18.02
N ILE A 215 9.88 14.69 -18.01
CA ILE A 215 10.08 13.31 -18.51
C ILE A 215 10.44 13.34 -20.00
N ALA A 216 9.71 14.11 -20.81
CA ALA A 216 9.96 14.17 -22.24
C ALA A 216 11.39 14.66 -22.55
N MET A 217 11.83 15.72 -21.87
CA MET A 217 13.19 16.25 -22.02
C MET A 217 14.27 15.28 -21.55
N ALA A 218 14.04 14.57 -20.45
CA ALA A 218 14.95 13.51 -20.02
C ALA A 218 15.07 12.43 -21.11
N LEU A 219 13.96 11.90 -21.62
CA LEU A 219 13.98 10.83 -22.62
C LEU A 219 14.68 11.24 -23.93
N ILE A 220 14.35 12.40 -24.50
CA ILE A 220 14.95 12.81 -25.79
C ILE A 220 16.42 13.17 -25.68
N THR A 221 16.94 13.43 -24.47
CA THR A 221 18.36 13.77 -24.26
C THR A 221 19.22 12.58 -23.88
N GLN A 222 18.63 11.41 -23.62
CA GLN A 222 19.39 10.19 -23.35
C GLN A 222 20.36 9.88 -24.49
N SER A 223 21.60 9.55 -24.11
CA SER A 223 22.70 9.29 -25.04
C SER A 223 22.62 7.89 -25.66
N ALA A 224 21.99 6.94 -24.98
CA ALA A 224 21.89 5.55 -25.41
C ALA A 224 20.53 4.93 -25.01
N PRO A 225 20.09 3.86 -25.70
CA PRO A 225 18.95 3.06 -25.26
C PRO A 225 19.18 2.47 -23.87
N THR A 226 18.24 2.72 -22.97
CA THR A 226 18.28 2.26 -21.57
C THR A 226 16.87 1.93 -21.08
N PRO A 227 16.65 0.91 -20.24
CA PRO A 227 15.34 0.61 -19.70
C PRO A 227 14.90 1.65 -18.67
N ALA A 228 15.86 2.28 -17.99
CA ALA A 228 15.61 3.24 -16.92
C ALA A 228 14.92 4.50 -17.46
N LEU A 229 13.98 5.03 -16.66
CA LEU A 229 13.38 6.33 -16.95
C LEU A 229 14.40 7.46 -16.78
N ILE A 230 15.24 7.36 -15.74
CA ILE A 230 16.32 8.30 -15.43
C ILE A 230 17.63 7.52 -15.44
N ASP A 231 18.53 7.84 -16.38
CA ASP A 231 19.72 7.03 -16.69
C ASP A 231 20.98 7.46 -15.93
N ASN A 232 20.94 8.58 -15.20
CA ASN A 232 22.04 9.07 -14.37
C ASN A 232 21.96 8.61 -12.90
N LEU A 233 20.99 7.76 -12.55
CA LEU A 233 20.83 7.21 -11.21
C LEU A 233 21.79 6.03 -10.98
N PRO A 234 22.35 5.86 -9.77
CA PRO A 234 23.20 4.73 -9.45
C PRO A 234 22.41 3.42 -9.56
N GLU A 235 22.97 2.44 -10.26
CA GLU A 235 22.40 1.09 -10.33
C GLU A 235 22.34 0.48 -8.93
N ILE A 236 21.15 0.06 -8.53
CA ILE A 236 20.97 -0.75 -7.33
C ILE A 236 21.33 -2.18 -7.74
N PRO A 237 22.34 -2.84 -7.13
CA PRO A 237 22.64 -4.23 -7.39
C PRO A 237 21.36 -5.05 -7.24
N LEU A 238 20.90 -5.63 -8.34
CA LEU A 238 19.61 -6.31 -8.46
C LEU A 238 19.60 -7.67 -7.73
N GLU A 239 20.55 -7.96 -6.84
CA GLU A 239 20.63 -9.22 -6.10
C GLU A 239 19.51 -9.36 -5.05
N ALA A 240 18.84 -8.28 -4.67
CA ALA A 240 17.78 -8.30 -3.67
C ALA A 240 16.34 -8.24 -4.23
N ALA A 241 16.14 -7.88 -5.50
CA ALA A 241 14.82 -7.55 -6.04
C ALA A 241 14.25 -8.52 -7.08
N VAL A 242 15.06 -9.40 -7.68
CA VAL A 242 14.59 -10.38 -8.67
C VAL A 242 14.93 -11.79 -8.21
N ASN A 243 14.35 -12.18 -7.07
CA ASN A 243 13.92 -13.56 -6.93
C ASN A 243 12.58 -13.63 -7.66
N LEU A 244 12.51 -14.45 -8.73
CA LEU A 244 11.30 -14.72 -9.53
C LEU A 244 10.02 -14.50 -8.70
N SER A 245 9.39 -13.35 -8.91
CA SER A 245 8.17 -12.98 -8.20
C SER A 245 7.02 -13.82 -8.77
N PRO A 246 6.01 -14.20 -7.96
CA PRO A 246 4.80 -14.86 -8.46
C PRO A 246 4.05 -14.08 -9.54
N ALA A 247 4.42 -12.81 -9.75
CA ALA A 247 3.84 -11.92 -10.75
C ALA A 247 4.49 -12.03 -12.14
N THR A 248 5.60 -12.75 -12.32
CA THR A 248 6.18 -12.98 -13.67
C THR A 248 5.39 -14.09 -14.37
N PRO A 249 4.67 -13.81 -15.47
CA PRO A 249 3.90 -14.82 -16.18
C PRO A 249 4.84 -15.91 -16.71
N LEU A 250 4.49 -17.18 -16.50
CA LEU A 250 5.27 -18.33 -17.00
C LEU A 250 5.56 -18.22 -18.51
N LEU A 251 4.65 -17.60 -19.26
CA LEU A 251 4.80 -17.35 -20.69
C LEU A 251 5.99 -16.43 -21.03
N GLU A 252 6.28 -15.46 -20.18
CA GLU A 252 7.40 -14.51 -20.38
C GLU A 252 8.76 -15.18 -20.10
N VAL A 253 8.79 -16.10 -19.12
CA VAL A 253 9.96 -16.93 -18.79
C VAL A 253 10.27 -17.94 -19.91
N LEU A 254 9.23 -18.52 -20.52
CA LEU A 254 9.36 -19.49 -21.60
C LEU A 254 9.74 -18.86 -22.95
N ASN A 255 9.36 -17.60 -23.19
CA ASN A 255 9.69 -16.88 -24.43
C ASN A 255 11.13 -16.32 -24.45
N HIS A 256 11.76 -16.12 -23.28
CA HIS A 256 13.10 -15.54 -23.16
C HIS A 256 14.04 -16.33 -22.22
N PRO A 257 14.26 -17.64 -22.46
CA PRO A 257 15.03 -18.51 -21.55
C PRO A 257 16.50 -18.10 -21.37
N SER A 258 17.09 -17.41 -22.35
CA SER A 258 18.48 -16.94 -22.32
C SER A 258 18.73 -15.72 -21.43
N GLU A 259 17.73 -14.84 -21.19
CA GLU A 259 17.86 -13.71 -20.26
C GLU A 259 17.91 -14.18 -18.79
N PHE A 260 17.29 -15.32 -18.48
CA PHE A 260 17.29 -15.90 -17.14
C PHE A 260 18.44 -16.90 -16.91
N ALA A 261 18.94 -17.55 -17.96
CA ALA A 261 20.09 -18.46 -17.88
C ALA A 261 21.44 -17.72 -17.66
N ALA A 262 21.54 -16.46 -18.09
CA ALA A 262 22.78 -15.66 -17.94
C ALA A 262 23.09 -15.27 -16.48
N LEU A 263 22.09 -15.32 -15.58
CA LEU A 263 22.23 -14.95 -14.16
C LEU A 263 23.09 -15.94 -13.35
N ASP A 264 23.11 -17.22 -13.75
CA ASP A 264 23.87 -18.27 -13.07
C ASP A 264 25.38 -18.18 -13.36
N ALA A 265 25.75 -17.71 -14.55
CA ALA A 265 27.15 -17.58 -14.96
C ALA A 265 27.87 -16.38 -14.30
N THR A 266 27.14 -15.32 -13.94
CA THR A 266 27.68 -14.14 -13.24
C THR A 266 27.92 -14.39 -11.74
N ALA A 267 27.12 -15.25 -11.11
CA ALA A 267 27.29 -15.63 -9.70
C ALA A 267 28.65 -16.31 -9.45
N THR A 268 29.15 -17.09 -10.41
CA THR A 268 30.42 -17.83 -10.29
C THR A 268 31.65 -16.93 -10.45
N ARG A 269 31.55 -15.76 -11.10
CA ARG A 269 32.69 -14.83 -11.28
C ARG A 269 32.90 -13.86 -10.10
N ALA A 270 31.87 -13.59 -9.30
CA ALA A 270 31.95 -12.66 -8.17
C ALA A 270 32.74 -13.22 -6.96
N ASN A 271 32.85 -14.54 -6.83
CA ASN A 271 33.61 -15.19 -5.75
C ASN A 271 35.14 -15.15 -5.91
N CYS A 272 35.65 -14.55 -6.99
CA CYS A 272 37.08 -14.36 -7.23
C CYS A 272 37.42 -12.89 -7.51
N SER A 273 37.13 -11.97 -6.59
CA SER A 273 37.88 -10.71 -6.53
C SER A 273 38.03 -10.20 -5.10
N THR A 274 39.22 -10.35 -4.55
CA THR A 274 39.66 -9.76 -3.28
C THR A 274 40.16 -8.34 -3.52
N LYS A 275 39.24 -7.36 -3.58
CA LYS A 275 39.54 -5.94 -3.33
C LYS A 275 38.38 -5.30 -2.56
N PRO A 276 38.65 -4.41 -1.58
CA PRO A 276 37.59 -3.76 -0.81
C PRO A 276 36.77 -2.85 -1.75
N ALA A 277 35.48 -3.14 -1.87
CA ALA A 277 34.54 -2.38 -2.69
C ALA A 277 34.52 -0.92 -2.26
N ALA A 278 34.92 0.00 -3.14
CA ALA A 278 34.63 1.41 -2.98
C ALA A 278 33.10 1.58 -2.83
N ALA A 279 32.64 2.24 -1.77
CA ALA A 279 31.23 2.34 -1.44
C ALA A 279 30.43 2.97 -2.59
N VAL A 280 29.61 2.18 -3.27
CA VAL A 280 28.69 2.65 -4.33
C VAL A 280 27.78 3.72 -3.72
N PRO A 281 27.71 4.95 -4.27
CA PRO A 281 26.87 6.00 -3.72
C PRO A 281 25.40 5.58 -3.72
N THR A 282 24.74 5.63 -2.57
CA THR A 282 23.29 5.45 -2.49
C THR A 282 22.55 6.54 -3.29
N ILE A 283 21.32 6.25 -3.73
CA ILE A 283 20.48 7.24 -4.41
C ILE A 283 20.26 8.51 -3.57
N TYR A 284 20.21 8.40 -2.25
CA TYR A 284 20.06 9.56 -1.37
C TYR A 284 21.32 10.44 -1.37
N THR A 285 22.50 9.84 -1.41
CA THR A 285 23.76 10.58 -1.60
C THR A 285 23.83 11.26 -2.97
N HIS A 286 23.33 10.62 -4.03
CA HIS A 286 23.24 11.24 -5.35
C HIS A 286 22.33 12.47 -5.32
N VAL A 287 21.11 12.34 -4.77
CA VAL A 287 20.16 13.45 -4.63
C VAL A 287 20.74 14.59 -3.78
N ASN A 288 21.37 14.29 -2.64
CA ASN A 288 21.91 15.35 -1.79
C ASN A 288 23.06 16.10 -2.49
N ARG A 289 23.95 15.40 -3.22
CA ARG A 289 24.98 16.07 -4.04
C ARG A 289 24.37 16.95 -5.12
N LEU A 290 23.28 16.52 -5.74
CA LEU A 290 22.53 17.33 -6.69
C LEU A 290 21.99 18.60 -6.03
N LEU A 291 21.39 18.50 -4.84
CA LEU A 291 20.88 19.64 -4.09
C LEU A 291 22.00 20.59 -3.66
N ASP A 292 23.13 20.08 -3.19
CA ASP A 292 24.30 20.88 -2.82
C ASP A 292 24.82 21.71 -4.02
N ARG A 293 24.79 21.12 -5.22
CA ARG A 293 25.18 21.79 -6.47
C ARG A 293 24.17 22.84 -6.94
N VAL A 294 22.87 22.54 -6.83
CA VAL A 294 21.82 23.30 -7.53
C VAL A 294 21.10 24.30 -6.63
N ALA A 295 20.83 23.97 -5.36
CA ALA A 295 19.95 24.78 -4.51
C ALA A 295 20.49 26.19 -4.28
N SER A 296 21.76 26.30 -3.86
CA SER A 296 22.40 27.60 -3.63
C SER A 296 22.52 28.42 -4.93
N ALA A 297 22.94 27.77 -6.01
CA ALA A 297 23.08 28.41 -7.33
C ALA A 297 21.75 28.92 -7.90
N ALA A 298 20.64 28.24 -7.59
CA ALA A 298 19.29 28.62 -7.96
C ALA A 298 18.66 29.68 -7.02
N GLY A 299 19.39 30.16 -6.00
CA GLY A 299 18.88 31.14 -5.03
C GLY A 299 17.85 30.55 -4.06
N VAL A 300 18.00 29.27 -3.70
CA VAL A 300 17.26 28.62 -2.60
C VAL A 300 18.12 28.71 -1.34
N THR A 301 17.59 29.40 -0.32
CA THR A 301 18.31 29.67 0.94
C THR A 301 18.17 28.56 1.97
N GLU A 302 17.13 27.73 1.85
CA GLU A 302 16.86 26.63 2.77
C GLU A 302 17.82 25.45 2.51
N PRO A 303 18.41 24.82 3.54
CA PRO A 303 19.28 23.67 3.39
C PRO A 303 18.45 22.42 3.06
N LEU A 304 18.08 22.28 1.79
CA LEU A 304 17.26 21.16 1.31
C LEU A 304 18.06 19.84 1.33
N THR A 305 17.36 18.76 1.65
CA THR A 305 17.87 17.38 1.56
C THR A 305 16.89 16.53 0.76
N SER A 306 17.24 15.29 0.45
CA SER A 306 16.31 14.32 -0.16
C SER A 306 14.99 14.19 0.62
N HIS A 307 15.00 14.38 1.94
CA HIS A 307 13.80 14.34 2.79
C HIS A 307 12.92 15.59 2.69
N SER A 308 13.45 16.71 2.18
CA SER A 308 12.72 17.97 2.00
C SER A 308 11.57 17.85 1.01
N PHE A 309 11.71 17.06 -0.05
CA PHE A 309 10.65 16.83 -1.06
C PHE A 309 9.46 16.05 -0.50
N ARG A 310 9.75 15.07 0.38
CA ARG A 310 8.71 14.31 1.08
C ARG A 310 7.83 15.23 1.92
N ARG A 311 8.47 16.14 2.65
CA ARG A 311 7.77 17.09 3.52
C ARG A 311 7.09 18.18 2.70
N GLY A 312 7.79 18.69 1.69
CA GLY A 312 7.35 19.76 0.80
C GLY A 312 6.08 19.41 0.04
N GLY A 313 6.12 18.34 -0.77
CA GLY A 313 4.96 17.92 -1.57
C GLY A 313 3.75 17.60 -0.68
N ALA A 314 3.97 16.93 0.45
CA ALA A 314 2.90 16.59 1.38
C ALA A 314 2.31 17.82 2.08
N GLN A 315 3.14 18.78 2.52
CA GLN A 315 2.65 20.03 3.11
C GLN A 315 1.91 20.90 2.10
N HIS A 316 2.38 20.92 0.85
CA HIS A 316 1.73 21.65 -0.24
C HIS A 316 0.31 21.15 -0.46
N VAL A 317 0.13 19.84 -0.63
CA VAL A 317 -1.22 19.27 -0.86
C VAL A 317 -2.08 19.29 0.40
N ASN A 318 -1.49 19.23 1.60
CA ASN A 318 -2.23 19.38 2.85
C ASN A 318 -2.79 20.81 3.03
N GLY A 319 -2.25 21.79 2.30
CA GLY A 319 -2.79 23.14 2.25
C GLY A 319 -3.91 23.34 1.23
N CYS A 320 -4.31 22.32 0.47
CA CYS A 320 -5.35 22.41 -0.56
C CYS A 320 -6.71 21.94 -0.04
N ASP A 321 -7.77 22.66 -0.43
CA ASP A 321 -9.14 22.34 -0.05
C ASP A 321 -9.62 20.99 -0.61
N GLY A 322 -10.36 20.25 0.19
CA GLY A 322 -10.96 18.98 -0.20
C GLY A 322 -9.99 17.80 -0.23
N LEU A 323 -8.77 17.93 0.29
CA LEU A 323 -7.84 16.81 0.51
C LEU A 323 -7.80 16.42 1.99
N THR A 324 -7.86 15.12 2.24
CA THR A 324 -7.69 14.57 3.59
C THR A 324 -6.25 14.09 3.80
N GLU A 325 -5.75 14.18 5.04
CA GLU A 325 -4.43 13.65 5.43
C GLU A 325 -4.27 12.17 5.03
N ARG A 326 -5.39 11.44 5.03
CA ARG A 326 -5.44 10.03 4.68
C ARG A 326 -5.03 9.76 3.23
N TRP A 327 -5.56 10.49 2.26
CA TRP A 327 -5.21 10.27 0.86
C TRP A 327 -3.74 10.62 0.59
N ILE A 328 -3.21 11.63 1.31
CA ILE A 328 -1.78 12.00 1.28
C ILE A 328 -0.93 10.84 1.82
N PHE A 329 -1.37 10.21 2.92
CA PHE A 329 -0.69 9.04 3.46
C PHE A 329 -0.74 7.84 2.52
N ASP A 330 -1.85 7.62 1.83
CA ASP A 330 -2.04 6.52 0.89
C ASP A 330 -1.16 6.71 -0.36
N ARG A 331 -1.14 7.92 -0.96
CA ARG A 331 -0.19 8.26 -2.05
C ARG A 331 1.27 8.10 -1.61
N GLY A 332 1.58 8.45 -0.36
CA GLY A 332 2.91 8.28 0.23
C GLY A 332 3.27 6.85 0.63
N ALA A 333 2.30 5.92 0.60
CA ALA A 333 2.37 4.58 1.19
C ALA A 333 2.88 4.60 2.64
N TRP A 334 2.40 5.56 3.45
CA TRP A 334 2.79 5.71 4.85
C TRP A 334 1.89 4.86 5.74
N ASN A 335 2.38 3.67 6.06
CA ASN A 335 1.71 2.78 6.98
C ASN A 335 1.85 3.29 8.44
N MET A 336 0.86 4.06 8.90
CA MET A 336 0.81 4.55 10.28
C MET A 336 0.17 3.54 11.25
N SER A 337 -0.59 2.55 10.77
CA SER A 337 -1.19 1.47 11.58
C SER A 337 -1.85 0.37 10.72
N THR A 338 -2.17 -0.78 11.33
CA THR A 338 -2.98 -1.85 10.72
C THR A 338 -4.33 -1.36 10.17
N THR A 339 -4.86 -0.26 10.70
CA THR A 339 -6.11 0.37 10.25
C THR A 339 -5.95 1.04 8.88
N ASN A 340 -4.80 1.69 8.59
CA ASN A 340 -4.52 2.26 7.26
C ASN A 340 -4.49 1.18 6.18
N LYS A 341 -3.95 0.00 6.51
CA LYS A 341 -3.98 -1.14 5.58
C LYS A 341 -5.40 -1.63 5.30
N GLY A 342 -6.28 -1.70 6.30
CA GLY A 342 -7.69 -2.06 6.10
C GLY A 342 -8.45 -1.02 5.25
N PHE A 343 -8.06 0.24 5.36
CA PHE A 343 -8.61 1.35 4.61
C PHE A 343 -8.16 1.39 3.15
N ASN A 344 -6.94 0.94 2.82
CA ASN A 344 -6.48 0.79 1.43
C ASN A 344 -7.35 -0.18 0.63
N TYR A 345 -7.91 -1.22 1.26
CA TYR A 345 -8.82 -2.16 0.60
C TYR A 345 -10.21 -1.60 0.29
N ILE A 346 -10.58 -0.47 0.91
CA ILE A 346 -11.93 0.11 0.78
C ILE A 346 -11.90 1.42 -0.05
N PHE A 347 -10.76 2.15 -0.09
CA PHE A 347 -10.70 3.51 -0.62
C PHE A 347 -9.57 3.77 -1.64
N ASN A 348 -8.89 2.74 -2.15
CA ASN A 348 -7.97 2.88 -3.30
C ASN A 348 -8.77 3.09 -4.60
N THR A 349 -9.39 4.25 -4.78
CA THR A 349 -9.90 4.64 -6.10
C THR A 349 -8.93 5.61 -6.77
N SER A 350 -8.85 5.58 -8.09
CA SER A 350 -8.00 6.49 -8.87
C SER A 350 -8.35 7.97 -8.62
N ARG A 351 -9.60 8.26 -8.22
CA ARG A 351 -10.11 9.61 -8.01
C ARG A 351 -9.34 10.40 -6.95
N GLN A 352 -9.08 9.82 -5.78
CA GLN A 352 -8.36 10.55 -4.71
C GLN A 352 -6.92 10.85 -5.13
N ASP A 353 -6.26 9.87 -5.76
CA ASP A 353 -4.92 10.08 -6.29
C ASP A 353 -4.90 11.17 -7.37
N HIS A 354 -5.94 11.24 -8.22
CA HIS A 354 -6.06 12.29 -9.22
C HIS A 354 -6.15 13.68 -8.59
N MET A 355 -6.92 13.83 -7.51
CA MET A 355 -7.04 15.11 -6.79
C MET A 355 -5.68 15.57 -6.25
N ILE A 356 -4.87 14.63 -5.71
CA ILE A 356 -3.52 14.94 -5.23
C ILE A 356 -2.58 15.27 -6.39
N GLY A 357 -2.63 14.50 -7.48
CA GLY A 357 -1.85 14.75 -8.69
C GLY A 357 -2.10 16.14 -9.26
N LYS A 358 -3.37 16.54 -9.37
CA LYS A 358 -3.79 17.89 -9.80
C LYS A 358 -3.24 18.98 -8.87
N ALA A 359 -3.37 18.80 -7.55
CA ALA A 359 -2.87 19.76 -6.56
C ALA A 359 -1.35 19.94 -6.63
N LEU A 360 -0.59 18.86 -6.84
CA LEU A 360 0.87 18.91 -7.01
C LEU A 360 1.26 19.67 -8.28
N SER A 361 0.50 19.46 -9.37
CA SER A 361 0.66 20.17 -10.63
C SER A 361 0.10 21.60 -10.63
N GLY A 362 -0.40 22.11 -9.48
CA GLY A 362 -0.81 23.50 -9.32
C GLY A 362 -2.26 23.80 -9.67
N PHE A 363 -3.07 22.77 -9.93
CA PHE A 363 -4.51 22.91 -10.14
C PHE A 363 -5.31 22.76 -8.85
N GLY A 364 -6.55 23.25 -8.86
CA GLY A 364 -7.53 22.92 -7.83
C GLY A 364 -7.87 21.42 -7.85
N THR A 365 -8.23 20.86 -6.69
CA THR A 365 -8.47 19.42 -6.51
C THR A 365 -9.64 18.90 -7.35
N GLY A 366 -10.64 19.73 -7.59
CA GLY A 366 -11.78 19.46 -8.48
C GLY A 366 -11.62 19.95 -9.92
N ALA A 367 -10.47 20.51 -10.31
CA ALA A 367 -10.29 21.06 -11.65
C ALA A 367 -10.42 19.96 -12.72
N ASP A 368 -11.07 20.28 -13.83
CA ASP A 368 -11.00 19.43 -15.02
C ASP A 368 -9.71 19.74 -15.78
N VAL A 369 -8.92 18.69 -16.04
CA VAL A 369 -7.57 18.85 -16.62
C VAL A 369 -7.47 17.91 -17.80
N ASP A 370 -7.45 18.49 -19.00
CA ASP A 370 -7.28 17.77 -20.24
C ASP A 370 -5.82 17.40 -20.48
N LEU A 371 -5.57 16.14 -20.79
CA LEU A 371 -4.28 15.67 -21.26
C LEU A 371 -4.17 15.89 -22.78
N LEU A 372 -3.23 16.73 -23.20
CA LEU A 372 -2.93 16.93 -24.62
C LEU A 372 -2.23 15.70 -25.21
N ASN A 373 -2.64 15.35 -26.43
CA ASN A 373 -2.05 14.29 -27.24
C ASN A 373 -2.03 14.73 -28.72
N LEU A 374 -1.58 13.86 -29.62
CA LEU A 374 -1.51 14.19 -31.04
C LEU A 374 -2.86 14.17 -31.77
N ASP A 375 -3.96 13.74 -31.13
CA ASP A 375 -5.31 13.78 -31.73
C ASP A 375 -5.84 15.19 -31.93
N ALA A 376 -5.16 16.19 -31.35
CA ALA A 376 -5.43 17.61 -31.62
C ALA A 376 -5.15 18.00 -33.08
N PHE A 377 -4.41 17.19 -33.83
CA PHE A 377 -3.99 17.49 -35.20
C PHE A 377 -4.75 16.65 -36.23
N ASP A 378 -4.90 17.19 -37.45
CA ASP A 378 -5.41 16.46 -38.59
C ASP A 378 -4.47 15.30 -39.01
N ALA A 379 -4.96 14.42 -39.89
CA ALA A 379 -4.20 13.22 -40.29
C ALA A 379 -2.88 13.55 -41.01
N GLU A 380 -2.83 14.60 -41.83
CA GLU A 380 -1.64 14.99 -42.58
C GLU A 380 -0.57 15.54 -41.63
N THR A 381 -0.97 16.44 -40.73
CA THR A 381 -0.07 17.00 -39.72
C THR A 381 0.44 15.91 -38.76
N ARG A 382 -0.42 14.97 -38.36
CA ARG A 382 0.00 13.82 -37.53
C ARG A 382 1.06 12.95 -38.21
N LEU A 383 1.01 12.76 -39.53
CA LEU A 383 2.04 12.00 -40.25
C LEU A 383 3.40 12.70 -40.20
N LYS A 384 3.43 14.02 -40.38
CA LYS A 384 4.66 14.81 -40.23
C LYS A 384 5.21 14.73 -38.80
N ILE A 385 4.35 14.97 -37.80
CA ILE A 385 4.73 14.87 -36.38
C ILE A 385 5.21 13.46 -36.03
N ALA A 386 4.60 12.40 -36.58
CA ALA A 386 5.06 11.03 -36.38
C ALA A 386 6.47 10.78 -36.92
N GLY A 387 6.87 11.45 -38.00
CA GLY A 387 8.25 11.46 -38.49
C GLY A 387 9.22 12.07 -37.45
N VAL A 388 8.85 13.23 -36.90
CA VAL A 388 9.61 13.91 -35.83
C VAL A 388 9.70 13.05 -34.57
N GLN A 389 8.58 12.47 -34.14
CA GLN A 389 8.48 11.64 -32.94
C GLN A 389 9.43 10.43 -33.01
N ARG A 390 9.52 9.77 -34.18
CA ARG A 390 10.44 8.63 -34.37
C ARG A 390 11.90 9.03 -34.18
N LEU A 391 12.28 10.24 -34.62
CA LEU A 391 13.64 10.76 -34.47
C LEU A 391 13.91 11.21 -33.03
N LEU A 392 12.93 11.85 -32.38
CA LEU A 392 13.03 12.28 -30.98
C LEU A 392 13.20 11.11 -30.01
N PHE A 393 12.40 10.06 -30.20
CA PHE A 393 12.38 8.88 -29.32
C PHE A 393 13.09 7.68 -29.94
N ALA A 394 14.07 7.90 -30.84
CA ALA A 394 14.78 6.83 -31.54
C ALA A 394 15.45 5.81 -30.59
N THR A 395 15.78 6.22 -29.36
CA THR A 395 16.40 5.34 -28.33
C THR A 395 15.38 4.59 -27.47
N CYS A 396 14.08 4.86 -27.64
CA CYS A 396 13.03 4.31 -26.79
C CYS A 396 11.68 4.10 -27.48
N TYR A 397 11.65 4.05 -28.81
CA TYR A 397 10.42 3.83 -29.57
C TYR A 397 10.68 2.91 -30.74
N LYS A 398 9.92 1.81 -30.82
CA LYS A 398 10.06 0.74 -31.83
C LYS A 398 11.45 0.08 -31.87
N MET A 399 12.10 -0.05 -30.72
CA MET A 399 13.29 -0.88 -30.54
C MET A 399 12.92 -2.37 -30.56
N ASP A 400 13.85 -3.25 -30.96
CA ASP A 400 13.63 -4.71 -30.99
C ASP A 400 13.23 -5.27 -29.63
N SER A 401 13.88 -4.80 -28.56
CA SER A 401 13.54 -5.21 -27.20
C SER A 401 12.51 -4.26 -26.58
N SER A 402 11.39 -4.82 -26.15
CA SER A 402 10.28 -4.09 -25.53
C SER A 402 10.69 -3.35 -24.26
N LYS A 403 11.76 -3.76 -23.56
CA LYS A 403 12.25 -3.14 -22.31
C LYS A 403 12.74 -1.70 -22.47
N TYR A 404 13.17 -1.34 -23.68
CA TYR A 404 13.60 0.02 -23.99
C TYR A 404 12.47 0.93 -24.45
N ASN A 405 11.30 0.36 -24.77
CA ASN A 405 10.23 1.07 -25.45
C ASN A 405 9.25 1.75 -24.48
N ILE A 406 8.85 2.98 -24.80
CA ILE A 406 7.64 3.60 -24.27
C ILE A 406 6.42 3.21 -25.11
N SER A 407 5.23 3.23 -24.51
CA SER A 407 3.99 2.96 -25.26
C SER A 407 3.69 4.07 -26.28
N PRO A 408 3.01 3.76 -27.40
CA PRO A 408 2.65 4.78 -28.40
C PRO A 408 1.86 5.96 -27.83
N LYS A 409 0.88 5.69 -26.97
CA LYS A 409 0.10 6.76 -26.31
C LYS A 409 0.99 7.67 -25.45
N VAL A 410 1.95 7.10 -24.71
CA VAL A 410 2.90 7.89 -23.92
C VAL A 410 3.76 8.75 -24.85
N ALA A 411 4.24 8.19 -25.95
CA ALA A 411 5.01 8.96 -26.95
C ALA A 411 4.19 10.13 -27.49
N ASP A 412 2.92 9.93 -27.84
CA ASP A 412 2.04 10.98 -28.36
C ASP A 412 1.85 12.13 -27.38
N VAL A 413 1.57 11.81 -26.11
CA VAL A 413 1.42 12.81 -25.04
C VAL A 413 2.74 13.57 -24.84
N LEU A 414 3.87 12.88 -24.66
CA LEU A 414 5.15 13.54 -24.45
C LEU A 414 5.57 14.40 -25.64
N THR A 415 5.25 13.97 -26.87
CA THR A 415 5.47 14.78 -28.09
C THR A 415 4.63 16.05 -28.06
N ALA A 416 3.35 15.95 -27.70
CA ALA A 416 2.47 17.11 -27.62
C ALA A 416 3.01 18.17 -26.64
N TYR A 417 3.49 17.76 -25.46
CA TYR A 417 4.08 18.70 -24.49
C TYR A 417 5.41 19.30 -24.96
N LEU A 418 6.28 18.51 -25.62
CA LEU A 418 7.52 19.04 -26.23
C LEU A 418 7.22 20.12 -27.28
N VAL A 419 6.24 19.86 -28.14
CA VAL A 419 5.81 20.80 -29.19
C VAL A 419 5.16 22.04 -28.55
N LEU A 420 4.25 21.85 -27.59
CA LEU A 420 3.59 22.94 -26.88
C LEU A 420 4.61 23.89 -26.24
N HIS A 421 5.59 23.36 -25.52
CA HIS A 421 6.53 24.17 -24.73
C HIS A 421 7.80 24.57 -25.49
N TYR A 422 7.97 24.16 -26.75
CA TYR A 422 9.14 24.50 -27.57
C TYR A 422 9.49 26.01 -27.60
N PRO A 423 8.54 26.95 -27.82
CA PRO A 423 8.87 28.37 -27.84
C PRO A 423 9.46 28.87 -26.51
N LEU A 424 8.95 28.34 -25.39
CA LEU A 424 9.43 28.69 -24.05
C LEU A 424 10.84 28.12 -23.81
N LEU A 425 11.08 26.87 -24.21
CA LEU A 425 12.42 26.27 -24.14
C LEU A 425 13.44 27.03 -24.99
N LYS A 426 13.04 27.47 -26.18
CA LYS A 426 13.89 28.23 -27.09
C LYS A 426 14.21 29.62 -26.55
N THR A 427 13.25 30.26 -25.88
CA THR A 427 13.46 31.53 -25.18
C THR A 427 14.42 31.36 -24.01
N LEU A 428 14.28 30.26 -23.27
CA LEU A 428 15.09 29.97 -22.09
C LEU A 428 16.56 29.66 -22.47
N ARG A 429 16.77 28.76 -23.42
CA ARG A 429 18.10 28.39 -23.91
C ARG A 429 18.04 27.89 -25.35
N SER A 430 18.09 28.83 -26.29
CA SER A 430 18.04 28.55 -27.74
C SER A 430 19.08 27.53 -28.22
N GLY A 431 20.29 27.56 -27.66
CA GLY A 431 21.38 26.63 -27.97
C GLY A 431 21.39 25.35 -27.13
N GLY A 432 20.38 25.11 -26.29
CA GLY A 432 20.31 23.95 -25.39
C GLY A 432 20.19 22.63 -26.14
N LEU A 433 20.70 21.55 -25.55
CA LEU A 433 20.68 20.22 -26.16
C LEU A 433 19.25 19.75 -26.53
N ALA A 434 18.26 19.97 -25.68
CA ALA A 434 16.87 19.59 -25.95
C ALA A 434 16.29 20.37 -27.14
N VAL A 435 16.51 21.69 -27.21
CA VAL A 435 16.07 22.54 -28.33
C VAL A 435 16.74 22.09 -29.63
N ARG A 436 18.06 21.89 -29.62
CA ARG A 436 18.80 21.40 -30.79
C ARG A 436 18.30 20.03 -31.26
N ARG A 437 18.05 19.08 -30.36
CA ARG A 437 17.50 17.78 -30.74
C ARG A 437 16.11 17.89 -31.34
N LEU A 438 15.25 18.74 -30.80
CA LEU A 438 13.92 18.97 -31.33
C LEU A 438 13.95 19.62 -32.72
N GLU A 439 14.74 20.68 -32.90
CA GLU A 439 14.90 21.34 -34.20
C GLU A 439 15.53 20.42 -35.24
N MET A 440 16.56 19.65 -34.87
CA MET A 440 17.15 18.66 -35.78
C MET A 440 16.15 17.58 -36.15
N ALA A 441 15.38 17.03 -35.20
CA ALA A 441 14.36 16.03 -35.50
C ALA A 441 13.29 16.55 -36.46
N VAL A 442 12.88 17.82 -36.31
CA VAL A 442 11.92 18.48 -37.22
C VAL A 442 12.50 18.59 -38.63
N VAL A 443 13.72 19.11 -38.76
CA VAL A 443 14.37 19.30 -40.07
C VAL A 443 14.63 17.95 -40.76
N HIS A 444 15.12 16.95 -40.04
CA HIS A 444 15.37 15.61 -40.60
C HIS A 444 14.08 14.86 -40.98
N ALA A 445 12.95 15.16 -40.33
CA ALA A 445 11.64 14.65 -40.72
C ALA A 445 11.06 15.36 -41.95
N GLY A 446 11.76 16.36 -42.52
CA GLY A 446 11.31 17.13 -43.68
C GLY A 446 10.32 18.25 -43.36
N ALA A 447 10.23 18.67 -42.10
CA ALA A 447 9.38 19.77 -41.67
C ALA A 447 10.21 21.03 -41.36
N ALA A 448 9.60 22.20 -41.49
CA ALA A 448 10.23 23.48 -41.17
C ALA A 448 10.05 23.86 -39.69
N ILE A 449 10.97 24.64 -39.13
CA ILE A 449 10.83 25.19 -37.77
C ILE A 449 9.59 26.09 -37.65
N ALA A 450 9.18 26.75 -38.74
CA ALA A 450 7.93 27.50 -38.79
C ALA A 450 6.70 26.60 -38.58
N GLU A 451 6.72 25.35 -39.11
CA GLU A 451 5.66 24.38 -38.86
C GLU A 451 5.65 23.94 -37.39
N LEU A 452 6.82 23.73 -36.77
CA LEU A 452 6.90 23.43 -35.34
C LEU A 452 6.28 24.54 -34.47
N LEU A 453 6.53 25.81 -34.79
CA LEU A 453 5.91 26.95 -34.11
C LEU A 453 4.40 27.03 -34.35
N ALA A 454 3.94 26.70 -35.56
CA ALA A 454 2.52 26.60 -35.87
C ALA A 454 1.84 25.48 -35.07
N TRP A 455 2.49 24.31 -34.95
CA TRP A 455 1.98 23.20 -34.13
C TRP A 455 1.89 23.57 -32.65
N SER A 456 2.90 24.26 -32.13
CA SER A 456 2.89 24.79 -30.75
C SER A 456 1.73 25.74 -30.51
N SER A 457 1.52 26.69 -31.43
CA SER A 457 0.42 27.67 -31.35
C SER A 457 -0.96 27.01 -31.43
N HIS A 458 -1.09 25.98 -32.28
CA HIS A 458 -2.30 25.17 -32.38
C HIS A 458 -2.60 24.46 -31.05
N LEU A 459 -1.63 23.77 -30.46
CA LEU A 459 -1.81 23.10 -29.16
C LEU A 459 -2.14 24.07 -28.03
N ALA A 460 -1.56 25.27 -28.02
CA ALA A 460 -1.83 26.28 -27.00
C ALA A 460 -3.27 26.81 -27.04
N THR A 461 -3.92 26.77 -28.21
CA THR A 461 -5.30 27.23 -28.41
C THR A 461 -6.31 26.08 -28.48
N TYR A 462 -5.82 24.85 -28.58
CA TYR A 462 -6.65 23.66 -28.72
C TYR A 462 -7.52 23.46 -27.48
N LYS A 463 -8.83 23.33 -27.71
CA LYS A 463 -9.79 22.88 -26.72
C LYS A 463 -10.33 21.54 -27.18
N LYS A 464 -10.21 20.53 -26.32
CA LYS A 464 -10.74 19.21 -26.62
C LYS A 464 -12.25 19.34 -26.84
N PRO A 465 -12.79 18.92 -28.00
CA PRO A 465 -14.22 18.98 -28.22
C PRO A 465 -14.92 18.08 -27.19
N ALA A 466 -15.99 18.60 -26.57
CA ALA A 466 -16.80 17.82 -25.64
C ALA A 466 -17.25 16.53 -26.34
N PRO A 467 -17.23 15.37 -25.65
CA PRO A 467 -17.64 14.12 -26.26
C PRO A 467 -19.06 14.27 -26.79
N THR A 468 -19.21 14.28 -28.12
CA THR A 468 -20.53 14.22 -28.75
C THR A 468 -21.23 12.97 -28.22
N PRO A 469 -22.46 13.06 -27.67
CA PRO A 469 -23.23 11.87 -27.37
C PRO A 469 -23.34 11.09 -28.68
N ARG A 470 -22.74 9.90 -28.73
CA ARG A 470 -22.77 9.06 -29.91
C ARG A 470 -24.24 8.83 -30.25
N LYS A 471 -24.71 9.45 -31.34
CA LYS A 471 -25.90 8.97 -32.03
C LYS A 471 -25.53 7.56 -32.50
N GLU A 472 -26.21 6.57 -31.97
CA GLU A 472 -26.11 5.20 -32.45
C GLU A 472 -26.30 5.22 -33.98
N PRO A 473 -25.43 4.54 -34.76
CA PRO A 473 -25.66 4.39 -36.19
C PRO A 473 -27.05 3.78 -36.43
N PRO A 474 -27.79 4.18 -37.47
CA PRO A 474 -29.05 3.54 -37.80
C PRO A 474 -28.79 2.05 -38.01
N THR A 475 -29.44 1.24 -37.18
CA THR A 475 -29.34 -0.22 -37.15
C THR A 475 -29.69 -0.79 -38.52
N PRO A 476 -28.83 -1.62 -39.16
CA PRO A 476 -29.26 -2.43 -40.28
C PRO A 476 -30.28 -3.45 -39.79
N MET A 477 -31.40 -3.54 -40.52
CA MET A 477 -32.53 -4.41 -40.22
C MET A 477 -32.14 -5.89 -40.04
N HIS A 478 -32.73 -6.48 -39.00
CA HIS A 478 -33.03 -7.90 -38.78
C HIS A 478 -31.95 -8.95 -39.07
N LYS A 479 -31.26 -9.38 -38.00
CA LYS A 479 -30.93 -10.80 -37.75
C LYS A 479 -31.24 -11.12 -36.29
N GLU A 480 -31.79 -12.31 -36.04
CA GLU A 480 -32.19 -12.79 -34.71
C GLU A 480 -31.07 -12.63 -33.67
N PRO A 481 -31.39 -12.29 -32.41
CA PRO A 481 -30.38 -12.06 -31.39
C PRO A 481 -29.66 -13.37 -31.04
N SER A 482 -28.41 -13.48 -31.50
CA SER A 482 -27.44 -14.48 -31.05
C SER A 482 -27.36 -14.49 -29.52
N ASN A 483 -27.15 -15.68 -28.93
CA ASN A 483 -26.94 -15.84 -27.48
C ASN A 483 -25.84 -14.92 -26.93
N GLU A 484 -24.87 -14.53 -27.75
CA GLU A 484 -23.83 -13.56 -27.38
C GLU A 484 -24.37 -12.15 -27.10
N SER A 485 -25.38 -11.69 -27.85
CA SER A 485 -26.02 -10.39 -27.61
C SER A 485 -26.72 -10.37 -26.25
N LYS A 486 -27.41 -11.46 -25.89
CA LYS A 486 -28.09 -11.59 -24.60
C LYS A 486 -27.11 -11.61 -23.43
N ILE A 487 -25.94 -12.22 -23.61
CA ILE A 487 -24.87 -12.25 -22.61
C ILE A 487 -24.27 -10.84 -22.44
N ILE A 488 -24.01 -10.13 -23.54
CA ILE A 488 -23.47 -8.76 -23.52
C ILE A 488 -24.47 -7.80 -22.85
N ASP A 489 -25.76 -7.92 -23.15
CA ASP A 489 -26.80 -7.08 -22.54
C ASP A 489 -27.00 -7.40 -21.05
N HIS A 490 -26.89 -8.67 -20.66
CA HIS A 490 -26.90 -9.07 -19.25
C HIS A 490 -25.68 -8.53 -18.50
N GLN A 491 -24.48 -8.63 -19.09
CA GLN A 491 -23.26 -8.06 -18.51
C GLN A 491 -23.35 -6.54 -18.38
N ARG A 492 -23.87 -5.84 -19.39
CA ARG A 492 -24.10 -4.38 -19.35
C ARG A 492 -25.10 -4.00 -18.26
N SER A 493 -26.16 -4.78 -18.09
CA SER A 493 -27.14 -4.60 -17.00
C SER A 493 -26.51 -4.78 -15.62
N VAL A 494 -25.71 -5.84 -15.44
CA VAL A 494 -24.98 -6.10 -14.18
C VAL A 494 -23.98 -4.99 -13.87
N ILE A 495 -23.23 -4.50 -14.86
CA ILE A 495 -22.31 -3.38 -14.70
C ILE A 495 -23.06 -2.10 -14.30
N ASN A 496 -24.18 -1.79 -14.96
CA ASN A 496 -25.00 -0.63 -14.62
C ASN A 496 -25.56 -0.72 -13.19
N GLN A 497 -25.99 -1.92 -12.76
CA GLN A 497 -26.43 -2.14 -11.38
C GLN A 497 -25.30 -1.94 -10.36
N LEU A 498 -24.10 -2.43 -10.66
CA LEU A 498 -22.92 -2.25 -9.81
C LEU A 498 -22.50 -0.77 -9.72
N VAL A 499 -22.50 -0.05 -10.84
CA VAL A 499 -22.21 1.40 -10.88
C VAL A 499 -23.23 2.18 -10.06
N LEU A 500 -24.53 1.84 -10.15
CA LEU A 500 -25.57 2.47 -9.33
C LEU A 500 -25.42 2.13 -7.84
N HIS A 501 -24.96 0.92 -7.51
CA HIS A 501 -24.70 0.52 -6.14
C HIS A 501 -23.51 1.27 -5.52
N ILE A 502 -22.42 1.44 -6.29
CA ILE A 502 -21.27 2.28 -5.91
C ILE A 502 -21.72 3.74 -5.73
N LYS A 503 -22.50 4.25 -6.70
CA LYS A 503 -23.31 5.49 -6.65
C LYS A 503 -23.88 5.78 -5.25
N ARG A 504 -24.75 4.85 -4.84
CA ARG A 504 -25.48 4.91 -3.58
C ARG A 504 -24.60 4.68 -2.34
N GLN A 505 -23.50 3.95 -2.46
CA GLN A 505 -22.57 3.77 -1.35
C GLN A 505 -21.76 5.03 -1.08
N ASP A 506 -21.33 5.74 -2.13
CA ASP A 506 -20.65 7.03 -2.03
C ASP A 506 -21.57 8.08 -1.39
N GLU A 507 -22.81 8.23 -1.90
CA GLU A 507 -23.81 9.16 -1.32
C GLU A 507 -24.11 8.85 0.16
N ARG A 508 -24.17 7.56 0.53
CA ARG A 508 -24.36 7.16 1.93
C ARG A 508 -23.13 7.45 2.78
N MET A 509 -21.94 7.44 2.20
CA MET A 509 -20.70 7.77 2.89
C MET A 509 -20.59 9.27 3.13
N ASP A 510 -20.90 10.10 2.14
CA ASP A 510 -20.94 11.57 2.26
C ASP A 510 -21.90 12.01 3.37
N VAL A 511 -23.06 11.35 3.48
CA VAL A 511 -24.03 11.60 4.55
C VAL A 511 -23.51 11.16 5.93
N ILE A 512 -22.69 10.11 6.00
CA ILE A 512 -22.09 9.66 7.27
C ILE A 512 -20.95 10.60 7.67
N GLU A 513 -20.12 11.04 6.73
CA GLU A 513 -19.03 12.00 6.95
C GLU A 513 -19.58 13.36 7.39
N ALA A 514 -20.63 13.87 6.73
CA ALA A 514 -21.32 15.09 7.14
C ALA A 514 -21.95 14.98 8.55
N LYS A 515 -22.45 13.80 8.94
CA LYS A 515 -22.94 13.53 10.30
C LYS A 515 -21.83 13.40 11.34
N GLN A 516 -20.59 13.14 10.91
CA GLN A 516 -19.44 12.97 11.78
C GLN A 516 -18.70 14.29 12.01
N GLU A 517 -18.79 15.23 11.05
CA GLU A 517 -18.28 16.60 11.17
C GLU A 517 -19.29 17.57 11.83
N GLY A 518 -20.59 17.29 11.73
CA GLY A 518 -21.66 18.07 12.38
C GLY A 518 -21.88 17.69 13.85
N GLY A 519 -21.01 18.16 14.75
CA GLY A 519 -21.15 17.96 16.19
C GLY A 519 -21.17 19.25 17.01
N THR A 520 -22.28 20.01 17.00
CA THR A 520 -22.78 20.73 18.19
C THR A 520 -24.21 21.30 18.03
N THR A 521 -25.05 20.99 19.02
CA THR A 521 -26.27 21.68 19.52
C THR A 521 -27.53 21.81 18.63
N GLN A 522 -28.60 21.04 18.93
CA GLN A 522 -29.71 21.46 19.81
C GLN A 522 -30.84 20.40 19.91
N ASP A 523 -31.44 20.30 21.10
CA ASP A 523 -32.63 19.52 21.50
C ASP A 523 -33.93 19.91 20.77
N THR A 524 -34.84 18.96 20.53
CA THR A 524 -36.15 18.87 21.24
C THR A 524 -37.08 17.76 20.71
N ASN A 525 -37.78 17.14 21.66
CA ASN A 525 -38.87 16.17 21.51
C ASN A 525 -40.09 16.68 20.70
N LYS A 526 -40.69 15.85 19.84
CA LYS A 526 -42.04 15.25 20.00
C LYS A 526 -42.63 14.63 18.70
N LYS A 527 -43.26 13.47 18.93
CA LYS A 527 -44.50 12.88 18.34
C LYS A 527 -44.39 11.68 17.39
N ARG A 528 -45.03 10.60 17.89
CA ARG A 528 -45.46 9.34 17.30
C ARG A 528 -46.53 9.53 16.21
N GLN A 529 -46.53 8.64 15.22
CA GLN A 529 -47.67 7.84 14.70
C GLN A 529 -47.07 6.79 13.72
N GLN A 530 -47.00 5.49 14.08
CA GLN A 530 -47.95 4.40 13.82
C GLN A 530 -48.16 4.02 12.33
N GLU A 531 -47.31 3.08 11.85
CA GLU A 531 -47.54 1.77 11.17
C GLU A 531 -48.75 1.52 10.22
N PRO A 532 -48.62 0.62 9.19
CA PRO A 532 -48.53 -0.82 9.46
C PRO A 532 -47.58 -1.68 8.58
N SER A 533 -46.91 -2.59 9.29
CA SER A 533 -46.80 -4.04 9.05
C SER A 533 -46.75 -4.59 7.62
N GLN A 534 -45.56 -5.04 7.20
CA GLN A 534 -45.43 -6.29 6.44
C GLN A 534 -44.30 -7.13 7.03
N GLU A 535 -44.66 -8.35 7.39
CA GLU A 535 -43.79 -9.42 7.86
C GLU A 535 -42.75 -9.75 6.80
N GLN A 536 -41.47 -9.54 7.11
CA GLN A 536 -40.40 -10.34 6.51
C GLN A 536 -39.39 -10.71 7.60
N GLU A 537 -39.14 -12.02 7.66
CA GLU A 537 -38.31 -12.70 8.62
C GLU A 537 -36.92 -12.06 8.75
N LYS A 538 -36.50 -11.82 10.00
CA LYS A 538 -35.15 -11.39 10.33
C LYS A 538 -34.13 -12.46 9.89
N PRO A 539 -33.12 -12.14 9.05
CA PRO A 539 -31.96 -13.00 8.97
C PRO A 539 -31.19 -12.86 10.28
N LYS A 540 -31.17 -13.96 11.05
CA LYS A 540 -30.32 -14.14 12.23
C LYS A 540 -28.89 -13.71 11.89
N ARG A 541 -28.37 -12.72 12.63
CA ARG A 541 -26.94 -12.34 12.62
C ARG A 541 -26.08 -13.60 12.67
N ARG A 542 -25.29 -13.84 11.62
CA ARG A 542 -24.26 -14.89 11.59
C ARG A 542 -23.34 -14.70 12.80
N ARG A 543 -23.50 -15.56 13.82
CA ARG A 543 -22.39 -16.01 14.66
C ARG A 543 -21.29 -16.45 13.70
N THR A 544 -20.06 -15.99 13.89
CA THR A 544 -18.88 -16.66 13.31
C THR A 544 -19.00 -18.14 13.61
N SER A 545 -19.22 -18.95 12.58
CA SER A 545 -19.34 -20.39 12.73
C SER A 545 -18.04 -20.91 13.33
N VAL A 546 -18.16 -21.75 14.36
CA VAL A 546 -17.06 -22.62 14.76
C VAL A 546 -16.73 -23.44 13.52
N THR A 547 -15.54 -23.28 12.95
CA THR A 547 -15.10 -24.15 11.86
C THR A 547 -14.95 -25.55 12.44
N HIS A 548 -15.89 -26.43 12.11
CA HIS A 548 -15.83 -27.84 12.44
C HIS A 548 -14.53 -28.45 11.87
N LEU A 549 -13.97 -29.44 12.55
CA LEU A 549 -12.70 -30.05 12.17
C LEU A 549 -12.83 -30.77 10.83
N HIS A 550 -13.95 -31.47 10.59
CA HIS A 550 -14.26 -32.14 9.33
C HIS A 550 -14.36 -31.16 8.14
N ALA A 551 -14.71 -29.89 8.37
CA ALA A 551 -14.71 -28.88 7.32
C ALA A 551 -13.27 -28.50 6.90
N THR A 552 -12.33 -28.52 7.84
CA THR A 552 -10.90 -28.32 7.53
C THR A 552 -10.31 -29.53 6.81
N TRP A 553 -10.71 -30.74 7.23
CA TRP A 553 -10.36 -32.00 6.56
C TRP A 553 -10.89 -32.06 5.12
N PHE A 554 -12.16 -31.74 4.92
CA PHE A 554 -12.79 -31.74 3.60
C PHE A 554 -12.15 -30.73 2.66
N ALA A 555 -11.88 -29.50 3.12
CA ALA A 555 -11.19 -28.49 2.33
C ALA A 555 -9.76 -28.92 1.92
N TRP A 556 -9.08 -29.71 2.76
CA TRP A 556 -7.72 -30.21 2.49
C TRP A 556 -7.69 -31.26 1.38
N TYR A 557 -8.63 -32.20 1.39
CA TYR A 557 -8.66 -33.35 0.47
C TYR A 557 -9.50 -33.15 -0.81
N ALA A 558 -10.59 -32.37 -0.75
CA ALA A 558 -11.55 -32.24 -1.86
C ALA A 558 -11.27 -31.07 -2.83
N GLN A 559 -10.30 -30.20 -2.52
CA GLN A 559 -9.84 -29.09 -3.39
C GLN A 559 -8.44 -29.41 -3.95
N GLU A 560 -8.33 -29.62 -5.26
CA GLU A 560 -7.06 -29.92 -5.96
C GLU A 560 -6.03 -28.77 -5.87
N PRO A 561 -4.73 -29.07 -5.80
CA PRO A 561 -4.09 -30.03 -4.91
C PRO A 561 -3.52 -29.28 -3.68
N PHE A 562 -4.08 -29.56 -2.49
CA PHE A 562 -3.73 -29.01 -1.16
C PHE A 562 -4.39 -27.66 -0.79
N GLY A 563 -5.72 -27.61 -0.93
CA GLY A 563 -6.64 -26.49 -0.69
C GLY A 563 -6.33 -25.59 0.51
N LEU A 564 -5.54 -24.54 0.23
CA LEU A 564 -5.51 -23.23 0.89
C LEU A 564 -4.52 -22.31 0.12
N ALA A 565 -4.50 -22.37 -1.23
CA ALA A 565 -3.52 -21.65 -2.05
C ALA A 565 -3.55 -20.12 -1.83
N ASP A 566 -4.75 -19.56 -1.69
CA ASP A 566 -4.98 -18.12 -1.44
C ASP A 566 -5.04 -17.73 0.04
N ALA A 567 -4.89 -18.70 0.95
CA ALA A 567 -4.97 -18.39 2.38
C ALA A 567 -3.62 -17.99 2.96
N PRO A 568 -3.60 -17.14 4.00
CA PRO A 568 -2.37 -16.74 4.66
C PRO A 568 -1.51 -17.95 5.05
N LYS A 569 -0.19 -17.88 4.82
CA LYS A 569 0.78 -18.96 5.11
C LYS A 569 0.55 -19.64 6.48
N ARG A 570 0.21 -18.84 7.49
CA ARG A 570 -0.11 -19.30 8.85
C ARG A 570 -1.37 -20.15 8.94
N GLN A 571 -2.42 -19.81 8.21
CA GLN A 571 -3.68 -20.56 8.19
C GLN A 571 -3.50 -21.91 7.47
N ARG A 572 -2.74 -21.92 6.37
CA ARG A 572 -2.38 -23.16 5.64
C ARG A 572 -1.56 -24.10 6.51
N SER A 573 -0.54 -23.59 7.20
CA SER A 573 0.25 -24.36 8.17
C SER A 573 -0.60 -24.92 9.33
N ASN A 574 -1.53 -24.12 9.87
CA ASN A 574 -2.44 -24.59 10.92
C ASN A 574 -3.39 -25.70 10.44
N ALA A 575 -3.98 -25.55 9.25
CA ALA A 575 -4.86 -26.55 8.66
C ALA A 575 -4.10 -27.86 8.40
N LYS A 576 -2.90 -27.74 7.81
CA LYS A 576 -1.98 -28.86 7.55
C LYS A 576 -1.69 -29.68 8.81
N GLN A 577 -1.26 -29.03 9.89
CA GLN A 577 -0.96 -29.70 11.14
C GLN A 577 -2.19 -30.35 11.78
N LEU A 578 -3.35 -29.70 11.69
CA LEU A 578 -4.59 -30.26 12.23
C LEU A 578 -5.01 -31.52 11.47
N VAL A 579 -4.94 -31.51 10.14
CA VAL A 579 -5.26 -32.68 9.30
C VAL A 579 -4.29 -33.82 9.59
N ALA A 580 -2.99 -33.55 9.72
CA ALA A 580 -2.00 -34.55 10.09
C ALA A 580 -2.32 -35.23 11.43
N PHE A 581 -2.74 -34.48 12.45
CA PHE A 581 -3.18 -35.09 13.71
C PHE A 581 -4.48 -35.87 13.57
N MET A 582 -5.43 -35.41 12.75
CA MET A 582 -6.69 -36.12 12.52
C MET A 582 -6.49 -37.49 11.87
N LYS A 583 -5.49 -37.64 10.98
CA LYS A 583 -5.16 -38.93 10.33
C LYS A 583 -4.83 -40.03 11.36
N LEU A 584 -4.22 -39.68 12.49
CA LEU A 584 -3.87 -40.61 13.57
C LEU A 584 -5.09 -41.30 14.21
N PHE A 585 -6.29 -40.73 14.05
CA PHE A 585 -7.52 -41.23 14.68
C PHE A 585 -8.39 -42.06 13.73
N VAL A 586 -8.05 -42.09 12.45
CA VAL A 586 -8.75 -42.87 11.40
C VAL A 586 -7.77 -43.70 10.56
N ALA A 587 -6.60 -44.03 11.15
CA ALA A 587 -5.51 -44.68 10.44
C ALA A 587 -5.91 -46.01 9.77
N ASP A 588 -6.75 -46.82 10.42
CA ASP A 588 -7.21 -48.10 9.89
C ASP A 588 -8.24 -47.95 8.74
N ASP A 589 -8.94 -46.81 8.69
CA ASP A 589 -10.00 -46.50 7.71
C ASP A 589 -9.54 -45.53 6.60
N LEU A 590 -8.25 -45.15 6.59
CA LEU A 590 -7.68 -44.18 5.66
C LEU A 590 -7.38 -44.83 4.30
N LYS A 591 -8.44 -45.02 3.51
CA LYS A 591 -8.39 -45.52 2.13
C LYS A 591 -9.17 -44.57 1.21
N LEU A 592 -8.49 -43.56 0.71
CA LEU A 592 -9.07 -42.55 -0.18
C LEU A 592 -8.46 -42.69 -1.58
N ASP A 593 -9.28 -43.06 -2.56
CA ASP A 593 -8.92 -43.08 -3.97
C ASP A 593 -9.42 -41.80 -4.67
N PRO A 594 -8.53 -40.89 -5.12
CA PRO A 594 -8.92 -39.68 -5.85
C PRO A 594 -9.71 -39.94 -7.14
N SER A 595 -9.62 -41.16 -7.68
CA SER A 595 -10.28 -41.58 -8.92
C SER A 595 -11.73 -42.06 -8.70
N ALA A 596 -12.15 -42.22 -7.44
CA ALA A 596 -13.49 -42.69 -7.10
C ALA A 596 -14.57 -41.62 -7.38
N VAL A 597 -15.70 -42.04 -7.95
CA VAL A 597 -16.83 -41.14 -8.29
C VAL A 597 -17.43 -40.49 -7.04
N ASP A 598 -17.38 -41.18 -5.90
CA ASP A 598 -17.85 -40.75 -4.58
C ASP A 598 -16.73 -40.22 -3.68
N TYR A 599 -15.55 -39.89 -4.22
CA TYR A 599 -14.38 -39.42 -3.46
C TYR A 599 -14.70 -38.29 -2.47
N ARG A 600 -15.47 -37.28 -2.87
CA ARG A 600 -15.84 -36.17 -1.99
C ARG A 600 -16.72 -36.61 -0.82
N ASP A 601 -17.62 -37.55 -1.05
CA ASP A 601 -18.50 -38.07 0.00
C ASP A 601 -17.73 -38.96 0.98
N GLN A 602 -16.80 -39.78 0.47
CA GLN A 602 -15.85 -40.56 1.30
C GLN A 602 -14.96 -39.65 2.15
N VAL A 603 -14.40 -38.58 1.58
CA VAL A 603 -13.60 -37.57 2.29
C VAL A 603 -14.42 -36.90 3.40
N LEU A 604 -15.69 -36.56 3.14
CA LEU A 604 -16.55 -35.92 4.12
C LEU A 604 -16.93 -36.88 5.26
N ALA A 605 -17.26 -38.14 4.94
CA ALA A 605 -17.60 -39.18 5.92
C ALA A 605 -16.41 -39.47 6.84
N LEU A 606 -15.23 -39.70 6.27
CA LEU A 606 -14.00 -39.96 7.01
C LEU A 606 -13.58 -38.76 7.86
N GLY A 607 -13.76 -37.53 7.35
CA GLY A 607 -13.51 -36.31 8.11
C GLY A 607 -14.41 -36.15 9.34
N LYS A 608 -15.69 -36.53 9.24
CA LYS A 608 -16.63 -36.54 10.38
C LYS A 608 -16.27 -37.60 11.41
N GLN A 609 -15.86 -38.78 10.94
CA GLN A 609 -15.38 -39.86 11.81
C GLN A 609 -14.12 -39.43 12.58
N ALA A 610 -13.16 -38.80 11.90
CA ALA A 610 -11.95 -38.26 12.52
C ALA A 610 -12.25 -37.17 13.55
N GLU A 611 -13.18 -36.25 13.26
CA GLU A 611 -13.61 -35.25 14.24
C GLU A 611 -14.23 -35.88 15.48
N ALA A 612 -15.13 -36.86 15.32
CA ALA A 612 -15.75 -37.56 16.43
C ALA A 612 -14.70 -38.29 17.30
N ALA A 613 -13.74 -38.98 16.68
CA ALA A 613 -12.68 -39.70 17.38
C ALA A 613 -11.72 -38.76 18.13
N VAL A 614 -11.34 -37.63 17.52
CA VAL A 614 -10.50 -36.59 18.16
C VAL A 614 -11.22 -35.98 19.36
N LEU A 615 -12.49 -35.59 19.21
CA LEU A 615 -13.26 -34.97 20.30
C LEU A 615 -13.53 -35.95 21.44
N ALA A 616 -13.78 -37.23 21.13
CA ALA A 616 -13.93 -38.28 22.14
C ALA A 616 -12.62 -38.49 22.93
N PHE A 617 -11.48 -38.49 22.25
CA PHE A 617 -10.16 -38.61 22.88
C PHE A 617 -9.84 -37.42 23.80
N LEU A 618 -10.07 -36.19 23.33
CA LEU A 618 -9.91 -35.00 24.15
C LEU A 618 -10.89 -34.97 25.33
N GLY A 619 -12.10 -35.48 25.15
CA GLY A 619 -13.10 -35.63 26.21
C GLY A 619 -12.63 -36.54 27.34
N ARG A 620 -11.93 -37.65 27.03
CA ARG A 620 -11.33 -38.55 28.04
C ARG A 620 -10.21 -37.89 28.86
N LEU A 621 -9.60 -36.83 28.31
CA LEU A 621 -8.58 -36.01 28.97
C LEU A 621 -9.17 -34.73 29.60
N GLU A 622 -10.50 -34.67 29.75
CA GLU A 622 -11.26 -33.52 30.28
C GLU A 622 -11.11 -32.21 29.49
N ILE A 623 -10.63 -32.27 28.24
CA ILE A 623 -10.45 -31.11 27.36
C ILE A 623 -11.75 -30.85 26.58
N LYS A 624 -12.49 -29.78 26.94
CA LYS A 624 -13.78 -29.40 26.32
C LYS A 624 -13.67 -28.56 25.04
N SER A 625 -12.49 -28.50 24.42
CA SER A 625 -12.23 -27.67 23.24
C SER A 625 -12.83 -28.26 21.96
N ARG A 626 -13.49 -27.41 21.15
CA ARG A 626 -14.14 -27.82 19.88
C ARG A 626 -13.70 -27.04 18.65
N GLY A 627 -12.94 -25.95 18.82
CA GLY A 627 -12.49 -25.13 17.70
C GLY A 627 -11.20 -25.66 17.07
N SER A 628 -11.12 -25.69 15.74
CA SER A 628 -9.96 -26.17 14.95
C SER A 628 -8.60 -25.71 15.49
N THR A 629 -8.46 -24.41 15.78
CA THR A 629 -7.19 -23.83 16.29
C THR A 629 -6.87 -24.27 17.72
N ALA A 630 -7.88 -24.40 18.57
CA ALA A 630 -7.69 -24.79 19.97
C ALA A 630 -7.43 -26.29 20.08
N VAL A 631 -8.16 -27.11 19.33
CA VAL A 631 -7.92 -28.57 19.23
C VAL A 631 -6.53 -28.86 18.70
N ARG A 632 -6.07 -28.17 17.63
CA ARG A 632 -4.69 -28.31 17.14
C ARG A 632 -3.64 -28.07 18.23
N LYS A 633 -3.81 -27.02 19.04
CA LYS A 633 -2.88 -26.71 20.14
C LYS A 633 -2.84 -27.80 21.20
N HIS A 634 -4.00 -28.35 21.58
CA HIS A 634 -4.07 -29.46 22.54
C HIS A 634 -3.43 -30.72 21.98
N LEU A 635 -3.69 -31.08 20.71
CA LEU A 635 -3.07 -32.24 20.07
C LEU A 635 -1.55 -32.10 19.94
N HIS A 636 -1.06 -30.89 19.67
CA HIS A 636 0.37 -30.59 19.65
C HIS A 636 1.02 -30.73 21.03
N ASP A 637 0.38 -30.23 22.10
CA ASP A 637 0.88 -30.43 23.48
C ASP A 637 0.89 -31.91 23.87
N LEU A 638 -0.13 -32.68 23.48
CA LEU A 638 -0.20 -34.12 23.71
C LEU A 638 0.85 -34.91 22.92
N TYR A 639 1.14 -34.47 21.69
CA TYR A 639 2.26 -35.00 20.91
C TYR A 639 3.60 -34.80 21.62
N GLN A 640 3.89 -33.58 22.08
CA GLN A 640 5.14 -33.26 22.77
C GLN A 640 5.32 -34.05 24.08
N ARG A 641 4.21 -34.44 24.72
CA ARG A 641 4.19 -35.30 25.92
C ARG A 641 4.23 -36.80 25.61
N GLY A 642 4.29 -37.19 24.34
CA GLY A 642 4.31 -38.59 23.89
C GLY A 642 2.95 -39.31 23.96
N ALA A 643 1.86 -38.63 24.31
CA ALA A 643 0.54 -39.23 24.48
C ALA A 643 -0.13 -39.68 23.16
N LEU A 644 0.51 -39.42 22.01
CA LEU A 644 0.05 -39.86 20.68
C LEU A 644 0.95 -40.94 20.06
N ASN A 645 2.00 -41.40 20.77
CA ASN A 645 3.03 -42.30 20.23
C ASN A 645 2.47 -43.65 19.74
N ASP A 646 1.50 -44.22 20.44
CA ASP A 646 0.88 -45.49 20.05
C ASP A 646 0.14 -45.36 18.72
N LYS A 647 -0.56 -44.23 18.52
CA LYS A 647 -1.30 -43.94 17.28
C LYS A 647 -0.36 -43.65 16.11
N ILE A 648 0.75 -42.96 16.38
CA ILE A 648 1.80 -42.72 15.39
C ILE A 648 2.42 -44.03 14.95
N THR A 649 2.79 -44.89 15.91
CA THR A 649 3.38 -46.21 15.65
C THR A 649 2.41 -47.07 14.83
N ARG A 650 1.11 -47.06 15.16
CA ARG A 650 0.07 -47.78 14.43
C ARG A 650 -0.06 -47.29 12.99
N LEU A 651 -0.13 -45.98 12.75
CA LEU A 651 -0.21 -45.42 11.39
C LEU A 651 1.04 -45.78 10.56
N GLN A 652 2.23 -45.76 11.16
CA GLN A 652 3.47 -46.17 10.50
C GLN A 652 3.48 -47.65 10.13
N GLN A 653 3.01 -48.52 11.01
CA GLN A 653 2.89 -49.96 10.72
C GLN A 653 1.94 -50.21 9.54
N LEU A 654 0.79 -49.53 9.51
CA LEU A 654 -0.18 -49.66 8.42
C LEU A 654 0.34 -49.10 7.08
N ARG A 655 1.12 -48.01 7.11
CA ARG A 655 1.82 -47.49 5.93
C ARG A 655 2.89 -48.45 5.41
N ARG A 656 3.64 -49.12 6.29
CA ARG A 656 4.63 -50.14 5.88
C ARG A 656 4.00 -51.40 5.30
N ALA A 657 2.77 -51.73 5.72
CA ALA A 657 2.00 -52.87 5.22
C ALA A 657 1.17 -52.54 3.96
N ASP A 658 1.33 -51.34 3.37
CA ASP A 658 0.54 -50.82 2.24
C ASP A 658 -0.99 -50.86 2.46
N ALA A 659 -1.41 -50.87 3.72
CA ALA A 659 -2.81 -50.99 4.13
C ALA A 659 -3.55 -49.63 4.17
N VAL A 660 -2.85 -48.53 3.86
CA VAL A 660 -3.34 -47.14 3.87
C VAL A 660 -3.16 -46.54 2.49
N GLN A 661 -4.25 -46.09 1.88
CA GLN A 661 -4.23 -45.31 0.64
C GLN A 661 -4.52 -43.85 0.97
N ASP A 662 -3.47 -43.04 1.08
CA ASP A 662 -3.55 -41.61 1.37
C ASP A 662 -3.02 -40.80 0.17
N PRO A 663 -3.86 -39.98 -0.49
CA PRO A 663 -3.45 -39.07 -1.56
C PRO A 663 -2.37 -38.06 -1.13
N ASP A 664 -2.33 -37.74 0.17
CA ASP A 664 -1.36 -36.83 0.77
C ASP A 664 -0.19 -37.62 1.38
N ARG A 665 0.84 -37.86 0.56
CA ARG A 665 2.03 -38.68 0.88
C ARG A 665 2.98 -38.09 1.93
N GLN A 666 2.63 -36.98 2.58
CA GLN A 666 3.52 -36.32 3.54
C GLN A 666 3.61 -37.08 4.87
N ASP A 667 4.80 -37.11 5.47
CA ASP A 667 5.06 -37.77 6.74
C ASP A 667 4.54 -36.91 7.91
N VAL A 668 3.77 -37.54 8.81
CA VAL A 668 3.24 -36.90 10.02
C VAL A 668 4.39 -36.47 10.94
N LEU A 669 5.53 -37.16 10.91
CA LEU A 669 6.69 -36.86 11.76
C LEU A 669 7.55 -35.69 11.27
N GLU A 670 7.76 -35.52 9.96
CA GLU A 670 8.53 -34.39 9.41
C GLU A 670 7.87 -33.01 9.68
N LEU A 671 6.57 -33.02 9.95
CA LEU A 671 5.75 -31.81 10.09
C LEU A 671 5.60 -31.26 11.51
N VAL A 672 5.84 -32.10 12.53
CA VAL A 672 5.77 -31.68 13.94
C VAL A 672 7.16 -31.38 14.53
N ALA A 673 8.22 -31.90 13.91
CA ALA A 673 9.61 -31.60 14.30
C ALA A 673 10.07 -30.18 13.91
N ASN A 674 9.43 -29.55 12.92
CA ASN A 674 9.83 -28.25 12.36
C ASN A 674 9.08 -27.03 12.95
N THR A 675 8.65 -27.08 14.22
CA THR A 675 8.07 -25.92 14.93
C THR A 675 8.57 -25.72 16.34
#